data_AF-A0A485K4E9-F1
#
_entry.id   AF-A0A485K4E9-F1
#
_cell.length_a   1.000
_cell.length_b   1.000
_cell.length_c   1.000
_cell.angle_alpha   90.00
_cell.angle_beta   90.00
_cell.angle_gamma   90.00
#
_symmetry.space_group_name_H-M   'P 1'
#
loop_
_entity.id
_entity.type
_entity.pdbx_description
1 polymer ?
#
loop_
_entity_poly.entity_id
_entity_poly.type
_entity_poly.pdbx_seq_one_letter_code
_entity_poly.pdbx_strand_id
1 'polypeptide(L)'
;MVHGIVFVILASALHAVAGLPKACATIVVGAKASTTLTPMTTHSNDCADCDFRLVKVPARQFPAGAMRDVPLFAHQYPRYVGSGRGPTYERTALHPGFFNWTNTPVIAQIPQVNRTFGYLDGVYGIINEHQVALGESTCGAKLAAKPRTRGGSAVFDMTDLSRLALERTKTAREAIRLMGAMAEAYGFYGMGWDAPDPRWSAGEALTVTDPTEAWVLHVLPDDTGASAVWVAQRVPDTHVAAVANQFVIHAVNLTDIDNFMGSANMLDVAKRNGFWDGHAPFDFTVAFAMPITWHYVATRRVWRVFTLANPSVALSPTTDTYATTYPFSVETDGPLDALDLMRFQRDHFENTEFDLTQGPAAGPHGNPDRYGINATERHGGHFERSISTSVATYSFVTVLDALHPQNALLWFGPYAPHATTYVPIYVHATAVPAVLSDGLLRRFDLTSSFWVNALLGNHVARWYSVAHPVVEAARRASELKARGAQHTIQATAQGILDTQGQAAAVDYLTGVTDTQANQAHATSVNLVTDILTMFHDGCVVSDLAAQEFHVAVVSYPKWWLESVGYYNTTNRTATNDDDDTDDDFESNEVEPKASSCHAVVSGGIVGAFIFVVVLSLALGFHLGRRTGQTPARGYAFIQ
;
A
#
# COMPACT_ATOMS: atom_id res chain seq x y z
N MET A 1 -31.15 -31.07 -40.50
CA MET A 1 -31.06 -32.17 -39.51
C MET A 1 -29.59 -32.45 -39.28
N VAL A 2 -28.99 -31.82 -38.26
CA VAL A 2 -28.57 -32.39 -36.97
C VAL A 2 -27.45 -33.45 -37.05
N HIS A 3 -26.45 -33.24 -36.19
CA HIS A 3 -25.44 -34.14 -35.59
C HIS A 3 -24.03 -34.04 -36.21
N GLY A 4 -22.97 -33.71 -35.47
CA GLY A 4 -22.86 -33.38 -34.06
C GLY A 4 -21.41 -33.00 -33.74
N ILE A 5 -21.22 -31.97 -32.92
CA ILE A 5 -19.96 -31.68 -32.25
C ILE A 5 -20.25 -31.76 -30.76
N VAL A 6 -19.64 -32.75 -30.13
CA VAL A 6 -19.67 -32.97 -28.68
C VAL A 6 -18.91 -31.81 -28.03
N PHE A 7 -19.65 -30.88 -27.43
CA PHE A 7 -19.09 -29.96 -26.44
C PHE A 7 -18.98 -30.74 -25.13
N VAL A 8 -17.75 -31.09 -24.75
CA VAL A 8 -17.44 -31.47 -23.37
C VAL A 8 -17.53 -30.18 -22.55
N ILE A 9 -18.66 -30.03 -21.86
CA ILE A 9 -18.82 -29.03 -20.80
C ILE A 9 -17.95 -29.49 -19.63
N LEU A 10 -16.70 -29.02 -19.60
CA LEU A 10 -15.94 -28.95 -18.36
C LEU A 10 -16.56 -27.83 -17.53
N ALA A 11 -17.57 -28.18 -16.75
CA ALA A 11 -17.98 -27.40 -15.60
C ALA A 11 -16.82 -27.48 -14.59
N SER A 12 -15.83 -26.61 -14.75
CA SER A 12 -14.85 -26.35 -13.71
C SER A 12 -15.62 -25.80 -12.51
N ALA A 13 -15.79 -26.66 -11.50
CA ALA A 13 -16.07 -26.22 -10.15
C ALA A 13 -14.92 -25.30 -9.73
N LEU A 14 -15.07 -24.00 -10.00
CA LEU A 14 -14.29 -22.93 -9.39
C LEU A 14 -14.59 -23.03 -7.89
N HIS A 15 -13.82 -23.85 -7.19
CA HIS A 15 -13.71 -23.75 -5.75
C HIS A 15 -13.18 -22.35 -5.50
N ALA A 16 -13.92 -21.55 -4.74
CA ALA A 16 -13.50 -20.24 -4.31
C ALA A 16 -12.09 -20.39 -3.71
N VAL A 17 -11.08 -19.91 -4.43
CA VAL A 17 -9.76 -19.68 -3.84
C VAL A 17 -10.06 -18.76 -2.67
N ALA A 18 -9.81 -19.23 -1.44
CA ALA A 18 -9.86 -18.38 -0.27
C ALA A 18 -8.96 -17.19 -0.57
N GLY A 19 -9.56 -16.02 -0.82
CA GLY A 19 -8.82 -14.81 -1.11
C GLY A 19 -7.83 -14.58 0.02
N LEU A 20 -6.61 -14.14 -0.32
CA LEU A 20 -5.73 -13.55 0.67
C LEU A 20 -6.55 -12.54 1.48
N PRO A 21 -6.55 -12.60 2.82
CA PRO A 21 -7.27 -11.62 3.61
C PRO A 21 -6.81 -10.22 3.19
N LYS A 22 -7.77 -9.39 2.74
CA LYS A 22 -7.54 -7.95 2.50
C LYS A 22 -7.03 -7.37 3.80
N ALA A 23 -5.87 -6.73 3.77
CA ALA A 23 -5.12 -6.51 4.99
C ALA A 23 -4.31 -5.21 4.95
N CYS A 24 -4.90 -4.04 5.01
CA CYS A 24 -4.14 -2.79 4.87
C CYS A 24 -3.18 -2.51 6.06
N ALA A 25 -2.16 -1.67 5.87
CA ALA A 25 -1.35 -1.10 6.93
C ALA A 25 -1.42 0.44 6.90
N THR A 26 -1.57 1.06 8.07
CA THR A 26 -1.58 2.52 8.21
C THR A 26 -0.63 2.97 9.32
N ILE A 27 0.05 4.09 9.07
CA ILE A 27 1.02 4.72 9.96
C ILE A 27 0.60 6.18 10.10
N VAL A 28 0.65 6.71 11.32
CA VAL A 28 0.36 8.11 11.62
C VAL A 28 1.47 8.71 12.48
N VAL A 29 1.87 9.93 12.15
CA VAL A 29 2.95 10.66 12.81
C VAL A 29 2.38 11.96 13.38
N GLY A 30 2.71 12.26 14.63
CA GLY A 30 2.37 13.51 15.29
C GLY A 30 3.07 14.72 14.67
N ALA A 31 2.53 15.91 14.90
CA ALA A 31 3.00 17.14 14.25
C ALA A 31 4.51 17.43 14.46
N LYS A 32 5.02 17.28 15.68
CA LYS A 32 6.43 17.57 16.02
C LYS A 32 7.38 16.43 15.64
N ALA A 33 6.85 15.26 15.34
CA ALA A 33 7.59 14.14 14.76
C ALA A 33 7.65 14.21 13.23
N SER A 34 7.05 15.20 12.58
CA SER A 34 7.17 15.42 11.14
C SER A 34 8.09 16.59 10.81
N THR A 35 8.70 16.54 9.64
CA THR A 35 9.51 17.66 9.12
C THR A 35 8.68 18.88 8.71
N THR A 36 7.36 18.73 8.54
CA THR A 36 6.43 19.81 8.16
C THR A 36 5.76 20.48 9.35
N LEU A 37 6.01 20.01 10.58
CA LEU A 37 5.30 20.44 11.79
C LEU A 37 3.78 20.27 11.72
N THR A 38 3.33 19.39 10.83
CA THR A 38 1.94 18.99 10.64
C THR A 38 1.87 17.46 10.65
N PRO A 39 0.81 16.86 11.21
CA PRO A 39 0.67 15.42 11.20
C PRO A 39 0.67 14.81 9.80
N MET A 40 1.20 13.59 9.67
CA MET A 40 1.17 12.82 8.42
C MET A 40 0.46 11.48 8.65
N THR A 41 -0.33 11.05 7.67
CA THR A 41 -0.91 9.70 7.65
C THR A 41 -0.56 8.96 6.36
N THR A 42 -0.63 7.64 6.42
CA THR A 42 -0.35 6.74 5.31
C THR A 42 -1.41 5.64 5.19
N HIS A 43 -1.45 4.97 4.06
CA HIS A 43 -2.28 3.78 3.86
C HIS A 43 -1.65 2.93 2.75
N SER A 44 -1.40 1.65 2.99
CA SER A 44 -1.25 0.63 1.94
C SER A 44 -2.59 -0.10 1.74
N ASN A 45 -3.28 0.19 0.63
CA ASN A 45 -4.57 -0.43 0.36
C ASN A 45 -4.35 -1.82 -0.25
N ASP A 46 -4.33 -2.84 0.60
CA ASP A 46 -3.98 -4.21 0.24
C ASP A 46 -5.21 -4.99 -0.22
N CYS A 47 -5.47 -4.94 -1.54
CA CYS A 47 -6.68 -5.49 -2.14
C CYS A 47 -6.45 -5.91 -3.61
N ALA A 48 -6.39 -7.22 -3.86
CA ALA A 48 -6.08 -7.78 -5.17
C ALA A 48 -7.12 -7.48 -6.27
N ASP A 49 -8.34 -7.08 -5.89
CA ASP A 49 -9.45 -6.87 -6.82
C ASP A 49 -10.11 -5.49 -6.72
N CYS A 50 -9.49 -4.56 -5.96
CA CYS A 50 -10.03 -3.21 -5.81
C CYS A 50 -9.82 -2.35 -7.07
N ASP A 51 -10.77 -1.47 -7.33
CA ASP A 51 -10.60 -0.33 -8.24
C ASP A 51 -9.38 0.49 -7.77
N PHE A 52 -8.41 0.71 -8.65
CA PHE A 52 -7.14 1.39 -8.30
C PHE A 52 -7.13 2.88 -8.60
N ARG A 53 -8.18 3.41 -9.23
CA ARG A 53 -8.22 4.80 -9.69
C ARG A 53 -8.23 5.78 -8.52
N LEU A 54 -7.37 6.79 -8.57
CA LEU A 54 -7.46 7.98 -7.73
C LEU A 54 -8.41 8.98 -8.38
N VAL A 55 -9.39 9.49 -7.65
CA VAL A 55 -10.46 10.33 -8.21
C VAL A 55 -10.57 11.66 -7.46
N LYS A 56 -10.73 12.77 -8.20
CA LYS A 56 -11.12 14.06 -7.60
C LYS A 56 -12.65 14.15 -7.53
N VAL A 57 -13.18 14.28 -6.31
CA VAL A 57 -14.58 14.61 -6.08
C VAL A 57 -14.68 16.13 -5.83
N PRO A 58 -15.44 16.87 -6.65
CA PRO A 58 -15.55 18.32 -6.49
C PRO A 58 -16.47 18.71 -5.33
N ALA A 59 -16.23 19.88 -4.74
CA ALA A 59 -17.18 20.53 -3.84
C ALA A 59 -18.51 20.77 -4.55
N ARG A 60 -19.63 20.63 -3.81
CA ARG A 60 -20.98 20.75 -4.39
C ARG A 60 -21.90 21.56 -3.50
N GLN A 61 -22.92 22.15 -4.13
CA GLN A 61 -24.01 22.82 -3.45
C GLN A 61 -25.30 22.02 -3.65
N PHE A 62 -26.14 21.98 -2.63
CA PHE A 62 -27.39 21.24 -2.62
C PHE A 62 -28.53 22.15 -2.17
N PRO A 63 -29.74 22.00 -2.75
CA PRO A 63 -30.91 22.73 -2.27
C PRO A 63 -31.30 22.27 -0.86
N ALA A 64 -32.00 23.13 -0.12
CA ALA A 64 -32.55 22.80 1.18
C ALA A 64 -33.47 21.57 1.09
N GLY A 65 -33.34 20.64 2.04
CA GLY A 65 -34.12 19.40 2.06
C GLY A 65 -33.62 18.31 1.11
N ALA A 66 -32.48 18.51 0.43
CA ALA A 66 -31.84 17.44 -0.33
C ALA A 66 -31.45 16.25 0.57
N MET A 67 -31.34 15.08 -0.05
CA MET A 67 -30.91 13.83 0.60
C MET A 67 -29.58 13.36 -0.01
N ARG A 68 -28.73 12.76 0.81
CA ARG A 68 -27.49 12.10 0.41
C ARG A 68 -27.75 10.60 0.36
N ASP A 69 -27.52 10.00 -0.80
CA ASP A 69 -27.55 8.55 -0.95
C ASP A 69 -26.39 7.90 -0.19
N VAL A 70 -26.68 6.79 0.48
CA VAL A 70 -25.70 5.88 1.07
C VAL A 70 -25.67 4.62 0.18
N PRO A 71 -24.64 4.43 -0.66
CA PRO A 71 -24.54 3.25 -1.51
C PRO A 71 -24.15 2.01 -0.69
N LEU A 72 -24.49 0.82 -1.21
CA LEU A 72 -23.90 -0.42 -0.71
C LEU A 72 -22.40 -0.42 -1.05
N PHE A 73 -21.56 -0.87 -0.11
CA PHE A 73 -20.14 -1.08 -0.33
C PHE A 73 -19.87 -1.88 -1.63
N ALA A 74 -18.95 -1.37 -2.44
CA ALA A 74 -18.39 -2.04 -3.60
C ALA A 74 -16.92 -1.63 -3.76
N HIS A 75 -16.04 -2.61 -3.90
CA HIS A 75 -14.60 -2.36 -4.03
C HIS A 75 -14.06 -2.56 -5.44
N GLN A 76 -14.66 -3.47 -6.22
CA GLN A 76 -14.22 -3.76 -7.59
C GLN A 76 -14.56 -2.64 -8.56
N TYR A 77 -13.80 -2.54 -9.66
CA TYR A 77 -14.12 -1.58 -10.71
C TYR A 77 -15.48 -1.88 -11.37
N PRO A 78 -16.35 -0.87 -11.53
CA PRO A 78 -16.26 0.47 -10.93
C PRO A 78 -16.75 0.44 -9.46
N ARG A 79 -15.99 1.04 -8.53
CA ARG A 79 -16.38 1.06 -7.10
C ARG A 79 -17.66 1.85 -6.82
N TYR A 80 -18.06 2.71 -7.76
CA TYR A 80 -19.30 3.48 -7.74
C TYR A 80 -19.70 3.85 -9.17
N VAL A 81 -21.00 3.91 -9.43
CA VAL A 81 -21.60 4.37 -10.68
C VAL A 81 -22.73 5.32 -10.36
N GLY A 82 -22.59 6.57 -10.75
CA GLY A 82 -23.58 7.61 -10.51
C GLY A 82 -22.97 8.99 -10.54
N SER A 83 -23.83 10.01 -10.53
CA SER A 83 -23.39 11.40 -10.54
C SER A 83 -22.98 11.90 -9.16
N GLY A 84 -23.23 11.15 -8.07
CA GLY A 84 -23.04 11.61 -6.68
C GLY A 84 -21.60 11.95 -6.31
N ARG A 85 -20.61 11.31 -6.94
CA ARG A 85 -19.17 11.41 -6.61
C ARG A 85 -18.32 12.05 -7.72
N GLY A 86 -18.95 12.79 -8.64
CA GLY A 86 -18.24 13.48 -9.72
C GLY A 86 -18.15 12.69 -11.04
N PRO A 87 -17.61 13.33 -12.10
CA PRO A 87 -17.73 12.85 -13.48
C PRO A 87 -17.02 11.52 -13.75
N THR A 88 -15.94 11.19 -13.03
CA THR A 88 -15.17 9.93 -13.20
C THR A 88 -15.97 8.67 -12.85
N TYR A 89 -17.09 8.82 -12.13
CA TYR A 89 -18.02 7.74 -11.81
C TYR A 89 -19.30 7.75 -12.64
N GLU A 90 -19.47 8.71 -13.54
CA GLU A 90 -20.59 8.71 -14.45
C GLU A 90 -20.43 7.59 -15.47
N ARG A 91 -21.54 6.97 -15.87
CA ARG A 91 -21.54 5.81 -16.77
C ARG A 91 -20.81 6.06 -18.09
N THR A 92 -20.87 7.29 -18.60
CA THR A 92 -20.21 7.76 -19.82
C THR A 92 -18.69 7.78 -19.71
N ALA A 93 -18.14 7.89 -18.50
CA ALA A 93 -16.71 7.88 -18.23
C ALA A 93 -16.15 6.48 -17.93
N LEU A 94 -17.01 5.46 -17.84
CA LEU A 94 -16.59 4.08 -17.54
C LEU A 94 -16.19 3.34 -18.81
N HIS A 95 -15.21 2.44 -18.71
CA HIS A 95 -14.79 1.62 -19.83
C HIS A 95 -15.93 0.72 -20.34
N PRO A 96 -16.31 0.83 -21.62
CA PRO A 96 -17.32 -0.04 -22.22
C PRO A 96 -16.73 -1.43 -22.57
N GLY A 97 -17.59 -2.34 -23.02
CA GLY A 97 -17.18 -3.62 -23.62
C GLY A 97 -16.99 -4.80 -22.65
N PHE A 98 -17.08 -4.56 -21.33
CA PHE A 98 -17.05 -5.64 -20.33
C PHE A 98 -18.44 -5.97 -19.78
N PHE A 99 -19.16 -4.94 -19.30
CA PHE A 99 -20.49 -5.07 -18.70
C PHE A 99 -21.33 -3.84 -19.02
N ASN A 100 -22.66 -3.99 -18.93
CA ASN A 100 -23.57 -2.85 -18.94
C ASN A 100 -23.66 -2.29 -17.51
N TRP A 101 -22.79 -1.34 -17.18
CA TRP A 101 -22.72 -0.74 -15.86
C TRP A 101 -24.05 -0.03 -15.51
N THR A 102 -24.62 -0.38 -14.36
CA THR A 102 -25.83 0.24 -13.82
C THR A 102 -25.48 1.08 -12.59
N ASN A 103 -26.39 1.98 -12.19
CA ASN A 103 -26.15 2.83 -11.03
C ASN A 103 -25.95 1.98 -9.76
N THR A 104 -25.02 2.38 -8.91
CA THR A 104 -24.73 1.66 -7.67
C THR A 104 -25.99 1.60 -6.79
N PRO A 105 -26.35 0.42 -6.23
CA PRO A 105 -27.49 0.29 -5.34
C PRO A 105 -27.37 1.19 -4.10
N VAL A 106 -28.44 1.93 -3.81
CA VAL A 106 -28.57 2.75 -2.61
C VAL A 106 -29.24 1.93 -1.51
N ILE A 107 -28.68 1.96 -0.30
CA ILE A 107 -29.19 1.20 0.86
C ILE A 107 -29.89 2.06 1.89
N ALA A 108 -29.60 3.35 1.92
CA ALA A 108 -30.29 4.35 2.71
C ALA A 108 -30.11 5.76 2.15
N GLN A 109 -30.82 6.72 2.73
CA GLN A 109 -30.60 8.14 2.49
C GLN A 109 -30.52 8.86 3.84
N ILE A 110 -29.64 9.86 3.93
CA ILE A 110 -29.54 10.76 5.08
C ILE A 110 -29.77 12.22 4.64
N PRO A 111 -30.15 13.13 5.55
CA PRO A 111 -30.22 14.55 5.23
C PRO A 111 -28.89 15.06 4.64
N GLN A 112 -28.98 15.81 3.54
CA GLN A 112 -27.83 16.43 2.90
C GLN A 112 -27.55 17.82 3.48
N VAL A 113 -26.28 18.20 3.50
CA VAL A 113 -25.86 19.56 3.84
C VAL A 113 -25.88 20.46 2.61
N ASN A 114 -26.13 21.77 2.77
CA ASN A 114 -26.22 22.70 1.65
C ASN A 114 -24.93 22.83 0.83
N ARG A 115 -23.77 22.50 1.42
CA ARG A 115 -22.47 22.49 0.75
C ARG A 115 -21.62 21.34 1.24
N THR A 116 -21.00 20.62 0.31
CA THR A 116 -19.95 19.64 0.59
C THR A 116 -18.59 20.13 0.09
N PHE A 117 -17.53 19.65 0.72
CA PHE A 117 -16.15 19.94 0.34
C PHE A 117 -15.65 19.04 -0.79
N GLY A 118 -14.65 19.51 -1.53
CA GLY A 118 -13.93 18.71 -2.50
C GLY A 118 -12.85 17.84 -1.84
N TYR A 119 -12.63 16.63 -2.36
CA TYR A 119 -11.68 15.68 -1.79
C TYR A 119 -11.09 14.72 -2.83
N LEU A 120 -9.96 14.10 -2.50
CA LEU A 120 -9.38 12.98 -3.25
C LEU A 120 -9.94 11.66 -2.71
N ASP A 121 -10.42 10.80 -3.59
CA ASP A 121 -11.08 9.52 -3.29
C ASP A 121 -10.29 8.35 -3.86
N GLY A 122 -10.24 7.26 -3.10
CA GLY A 122 -9.75 5.95 -3.51
C GLY A 122 -10.80 4.88 -3.16
N VAL A 123 -10.37 3.75 -2.61
CA VAL A 123 -11.29 2.77 -1.99
C VAL A 123 -12.02 3.42 -0.81
N TYR A 124 -11.30 4.25 -0.07
CA TYR A 124 -11.78 5.11 1.01
C TYR A 124 -11.59 6.59 0.63
N GLY A 125 -12.29 7.49 1.33
CA GLY A 125 -11.94 8.91 1.25
C GLY A 125 -10.51 9.12 1.76
N ILE A 126 -9.69 9.90 1.04
CA ILE A 126 -8.26 10.09 1.37
C ILE A 126 -8.01 11.41 2.07
N ILE A 127 -8.31 12.54 1.42
CA ILE A 127 -8.03 13.88 1.96
C ILE A 127 -8.93 14.94 1.33
N ASN A 128 -9.44 15.89 2.12
CA ASN A 128 -10.28 17.00 1.62
C ASN A 128 -9.54 18.34 1.51
N GLU A 129 -10.19 19.33 0.87
CA GLU A 129 -9.67 20.70 0.71
C GLU A 129 -9.47 21.48 2.02
N HIS A 130 -9.84 20.89 3.16
CA HIS A 130 -9.57 21.39 4.50
C HIS A 130 -8.49 20.59 5.23
N GLN A 131 -7.76 19.74 4.49
CA GLN A 131 -6.61 18.99 4.97
C GLN A 131 -6.94 17.93 6.04
N VAL A 132 -8.22 17.55 6.16
CA VAL A 132 -8.58 16.33 6.91
C VAL A 132 -8.19 15.15 6.06
N ALA A 133 -7.32 14.28 6.57
CA ALA A 133 -6.79 13.13 5.86
C ALA A 133 -6.97 11.83 6.64
N LEU A 134 -7.21 10.75 5.92
CA LEU A 134 -7.63 9.46 6.46
C LEU A 134 -6.79 8.34 5.86
N GLY A 135 -6.12 7.55 6.70
CA GLY A 135 -5.57 6.25 6.35
C GLY A 135 -6.38 5.13 7.01
N GLU A 136 -6.30 3.89 6.51
CA GLU A 136 -7.16 2.80 6.98
C GLU A 136 -6.41 1.47 7.15
N SER A 137 -6.91 0.66 8.08
CA SER A 137 -6.59 -0.75 8.26
C SER A 137 -7.80 -1.57 8.73
N THR A 138 -8.23 -2.51 7.88
CA THR A 138 -9.31 -3.45 8.19
C THR A 138 -8.95 -4.37 9.35
N CYS A 139 -9.77 -4.42 10.39
CA CYS A 139 -9.48 -5.16 11.61
C CYS A 139 -10.51 -6.25 11.90
N GLY A 140 -10.05 -7.33 12.53
CA GLY A 140 -10.98 -8.33 13.08
C GLY A 140 -11.68 -7.80 14.34
N ALA A 141 -12.99 -8.01 14.45
CA ALA A 141 -13.80 -7.64 15.62
C ALA A 141 -14.73 -8.78 16.04
N LYS A 142 -14.99 -8.92 17.35
CA LYS A 142 -15.81 -10.03 17.90
C LYS A 142 -17.28 -9.97 17.47
N LEU A 143 -17.77 -8.78 17.14
CA LEU A 143 -19.14 -8.54 16.67
C LEU A 143 -19.12 -8.22 15.18
N ALA A 144 -20.14 -8.70 14.47
CA ALA A 144 -20.33 -8.46 13.04
C ALA A 144 -21.80 -8.16 12.75
N ALA A 145 -22.06 -7.30 11.77
CA ALA A 145 -23.39 -6.93 11.33
C ALA A 145 -23.49 -7.01 9.81
N LYS A 146 -24.73 -7.07 9.32
CA LYS A 146 -25.03 -7.08 7.88
C LYS A 146 -25.66 -5.76 7.43
N PRO A 147 -25.46 -5.36 6.17
CA PRO A 147 -26.16 -4.24 5.58
C PRO A 147 -27.68 -4.41 5.63
N ARG A 148 -28.41 -3.30 5.73
CA ARG A 148 -29.88 -3.24 5.76
C ARG A 148 -30.55 -3.95 4.57
N THR A 149 -29.96 -3.85 3.38
CA THR A 149 -30.47 -4.48 2.14
C THR A 149 -29.99 -5.93 1.96
N ARG A 150 -29.32 -6.48 2.97
CA ARG A 150 -28.73 -7.83 2.99
C ARG A 150 -29.13 -8.63 4.25
N GLY A 151 -30.27 -8.26 4.85
CA GLY A 151 -30.84 -8.96 6.00
C GLY A 151 -30.29 -8.55 7.37
N GLY A 152 -29.56 -7.43 7.46
CA GLY A 152 -29.21 -6.79 8.72
C GLY A 152 -29.91 -5.44 8.92
N SER A 153 -29.36 -4.59 9.79
CA SER A 153 -29.90 -3.25 10.09
C SER A 153 -28.92 -2.11 9.81
N ALA A 154 -27.63 -2.42 9.65
CA ALA A 154 -26.58 -1.42 9.48
C ALA A 154 -26.66 -0.73 8.11
N VAL A 155 -26.35 0.56 8.11
CA VAL A 155 -26.39 1.41 6.90
C VAL A 155 -25.00 1.79 6.42
N PHE A 156 -24.04 1.96 7.31
CA PHE A 156 -22.73 2.48 6.94
C PHE A 156 -21.63 1.42 6.99
N ASP A 157 -20.80 1.39 5.96
CA ASP A 157 -19.44 0.86 6.05
C ASP A 157 -18.45 2.02 6.14
N MET A 158 -17.19 1.69 6.42
CA MET A 158 -16.14 2.71 6.60
C MET A 158 -15.77 3.46 5.32
N THR A 159 -15.95 2.86 4.13
CA THR A 159 -15.67 3.59 2.89
C THR A 159 -16.65 4.73 2.67
N ASP A 160 -17.91 4.61 3.09
CA ASP A 160 -18.88 5.69 2.96
C ASP A 160 -18.83 6.68 4.14
N LEU A 161 -18.51 6.22 5.36
CA LEU A 161 -18.26 7.10 6.51
C LEU A 161 -17.06 8.02 6.27
N SER A 162 -15.94 7.49 5.76
CA SER A 162 -14.76 8.30 5.43
C SER A 162 -15.09 9.38 4.39
N ARG A 163 -15.85 9.05 3.33
CA ARG A 163 -16.32 10.03 2.35
C ARG A 163 -17.24 11.07 2.96
N LEU A 164 -18.21 10.63 3.77
CA LEU A 164 -19.12 11.53 4.49
C LEU A 164 -18.37 12.51 5.40
N ALA A 165 -17.31 12.05 6.07
CA ALA A 165 -16.44 12.89 6.88
C ALA A 165 -15.75 13.95 6.03
N LEU A 166 -15.11 13.54 4.93
CA LEU A 166 -14.41 14.45 4.03
C LEU A 166 -15.34 15.45 3.35
N GLU A 167 -16.58 15.07 3.07
CA GLU A 167 -17.62 15.96 2.52
C GLU A 167 -18.00 17.10 3.49
N ARG A 168 -17.88 16.91 4.82
CA ARG A 168 -18.58 17.75 5.81
C ARG A 168 -17.73 18.33 6.92
N THR A 169 -16.46 17.96 7.05
CA THR A 169 -15.62 18.32 8.22
C THR A 169 -14.33 19.02 7.84
N LYS A 170 -13.76 19.79 8.79
CA LYS A 170 -12.53 20.57 8.60
C LYS A 170 -11.41 20.22 9.58
N THR A 171 -11.71 19.39 10.57
CA THR A 171 -10.74 18.92 11.58
C THR A 171 -10.88 17.42 11.81
N ALA A 172 -9.81 16.79 12.31
CA ALA A 172 -9.76 15.38 12.66
C ALA A 172 -10.82 15.02 13.70
N ARG A 173 -11.01 15.87 14.73
CA ARG A 173 -12.04 15.67 15.76
C ARG A 173 -13.46 15.72 15.20
N GLU A 174 -13.74 16.67 14.31
CA GLU A 174 -15.05 16.75 13.64
C GLU A 174 -15.30 15.49 12.80
N ALA A 175 -14.30 15.03 12.04
CA ALA A 175 -14.38 13.82 11.23
C ALA A 175 -14.71 12.59 12.09
N ILE A 176 -13.96 12.38 13.18
CA ILE A 176 -14.16 11.25 14.10
C ILE A 176 -15.56 11.28 14.72
N ARG A 177 -15.99 12.44 15.24
CA ARG A 177 -17.31 12.60 15.85
C ARG A 177 -18.43 12.35 14.85
N LEU A 178 -18.30 12.86 13.62
CA LEU A 178 -19.29 12.65 12.58
C LEU A 178 -19.38 11.17 12.19
N MET A 179 -18.25 10.50 11.95
CA MET A 179 -18.23 9.08 11.61
C MET A 179 -18.84 8.24 12.73
N GLY A 180 -18.43 8.47 13.98
CA GLY A 180 -18.96 7.80 15.16
C GLY A 180 -20.46 7.99 15.34
N ALA A 181 -20.95 9.24 15.29
CA ALA A 181 -22.37 9.54 15.45
C ALA A 181 -23.24 8.92 14.34
N MET A 182 -22.75 8.88 13.10
CA MET A 182 -23.48 8.26 11.98
C MET A 182 -23.50 6.73 12.11
N ALA A 183 -22.39 6.13 12.54
CA ALA A 183 -22.31 4.71 12.83
C ALA A 183 -23.22 4.30 14.02
N GLU A 184 -23.30 5.12 15.08
CA GLU A 184 -24.20 4.89 16.21
C GLU A 184 -25.68 5.03 15.82
N ALA A 185 -26.02 6.03 15.00
CA ALA A 185 -27.40 6.34 14.63
C ALA A 185 -27.99 5.41 13.57
N TYR A 186 -27.16 4.90 12.65
CA TYR A 186 -27.63 4.13 11.51
C TYR A 186 -27.01 2.72 11.39
N GLY A 187 -26.13 2.35 12.33
CA GLY A 187 -25.45 1.07 12.37
C GLY A 187 -24.26 0.97 11.42
N PHE A 188 -23.31 0.14 11.80
CA PHE A 188 -22.07 -0.08 11.08
C PHE A 188 -21.93 -1.53 10.60
N TYR A 189 -21.36 -1.76 9.42
CA TYR A 189 -20.99 -3.11 8.95
C TYR A 189 -19.61 -3.09 8.30
N GLY A 190 -18.85 -4.17 8.48
CA GLY A 190 -17.54 -4.32 7.87
C GLY A 190 -17.60 -4.87 6.45
N MET A 191 -16.53 -4.69 5.67
CA MET A 191 -16.53 -4.97 4.23
C MET A 191 -16.77 -6.44 3.85
N GLY A 192 -16.39 -7.40 4.70
CA GLY A 192 -16.57 -8.83 4.47
C GLY A 192 -17.80 -9.39 5.17
N TRP A 193 -18.89 -8.61 5.23
CA TRP A 193 -20.16 -9.00 5.87
C TRP A 193 -20.79 -10.28 5.27
N ASP A 194 -20.39 -10.68 4.06
CA ASP A 194 -20.82 -11.89 3.36
C ASP A 194 -19.79 -13.04 3.39
N ALA A 195 -18.64 -12.84 4.04
CA ALA A 195 -17.64 -13.88 4.21
C ALA A 195 -18.14 -15.02 5.13
N PRO A 196 -17.57 -16.24 5.04
CA PRO A 196 -17.94 -17.36 5.90
C PRO A 196 -17.85 -17.03 7.41
N ASP A 197 -16.85 -16.25 7.80
CA ASP A 197 -16.78 -15.63 9.13
C ASP A 197 -16.53 -14.12 8.97
N PRO A 198 -17.60 -13.29 9.06
CA PRO A 198 -17.49 -11.85 8.80
C PRO A 198 -16.66 -11.12 9.85
N ARG A 199 -16.42 -11.73 11.03
CA ARG A 199 -15.67 -11.13 12.14
C ARG A 199 -14.24 -10.76 11.78
N TRP A 200 -13.62 -11.43 10.80
CA TRP A 200 -12.26 -11.12 10.34
C TRP A 200 -12.11 -9.75 9.67
N SER A 201 -13.21 -9.12 9.29
CA SER A 201 -13.24 -7.80 8.65
C SER A 201 -14.43 -6.98 9.12
N ALA A 202 -14.92 -7.25 10.33
CA ALA A 202 -16.08 -6.56 10.91
C ALA A 202 -15.74 -5.26 11.61
N GLY A 203 -14.46 -5.04 11.94
CA GLY A 203 -13.95 -3.82 12.53
C GLY A 203 -13.07 -3.04 11.56
N GLU A 204 -12.92 -1.75 11.81
CA GLU A 204 -12.11 -0.86 11.00
C GLU A 204 -11.28 0.05 11.89
N ALA A 205 -10.04 0.30 11.48
CA ALA A 205 -9.14 1.25 12.13
C ALA A 205 -8.75 2.37 11.16
N LEU A 206 -8.94 3.62 11.57
CA LEU A 206 -8.55 4.79 10.79
C LEU A 206 -7.47 5.59 11.51
N THR A 207 -6.48 6.01 10.76
CA THR A 207 -5.62 7.13 11.15
C THR A 207 -6.22 8.41 10.60
N VAL A 208 -6.42 9.41 11.45
CA VAL A 208 -7.11 10.66 11.09
C VAL A 208 -6.20 11.82 11.43
N THR A 209 -5.88 12.64 10.44
CA THR A 209 -5.05 13.83 10.62
C THR A 209 -5.75 15.09 10.13
N ASP A 210 -5.38 16.22 10.74
CA ASP A 210 -5.57 17.56 10.22
C ASP A 210 -4.26 18.35 10.42
N PRO A 211 -4.15 19.64 10.06
CA PRO A 211 -2.90 20.39 10.21
C PRO A 211 -2.36 20.51 11.64
N THR A 212 -3.10 20.06 12.67
CA THR A 212 -2.76 20.21 14.08
C THR A 212 -2.73 18.91 14.87
N GLU A 213 -3.58 17.93 14.55
CA GLU A 213 -3.73 16.71 15.36
C GLU A 213 -3.66 15.42 14.54
N ALA A 214 -3.11 14.39 15.17
CA ALA A 214 -3.12 13.01 14.70
C ALA A 214 -3.93 12.13 15.66
N TRP A 215 -4.72 11.23 15.10
CA TRP A 215 -5.60 10.34 15.85
C TRP A 215 -5.60 8.93 15.24
N VAL A 216 -5.89 7.93 16.08
CA VAL A 216 -6.30 6.59 15.66
C VAL A 216 -7.74 6.38 16.13
N LEU A 217 -8.63 5.89 15.25
CA LEU A 217 -10.02 5.53 15.50
C LEU A 217 -10.19 4.02 15.30
N HIS A 218 -10.84 3.33 16.22
CA HIS A 218 -11.39 1.98 16.03
C HIS A 218 -12.91 2.03 16.03
N VAL A 219 -13.54 1.28 15.13
CA VAL A 219 -15.00 1.10 15.10
C VAL A 219 -15.36 -0.33 14.73
N LEU A 220 -16.47 -0.81 15.29
CA LEU A 220 -17.08 -2.09 15.01
C LEU A 220 -18.61 -1.97 15.19
N PRO A 221 -19.42 -2.92 14.68
CA PRO A 221 -20.84 -2.94 15.02
C PRO A 221 -21.06 -3.22 16.50
N ASP A 222 -22.19 -2.75 17.03
CA ASP A 222 -22.68 -3.26 18.30
C ASP A 222 -23.36 -4.64 18.11
N ASP A 223 -23.77 -5.25 19.21
CA ASP A 223 -24.44 -6.57 19.26
C ASP A 223 -25.90 -6.53 18.78
N THR A 224 -26.48 -5.35 18.53
CA THR A 224 -27.79 -5.23 17.88
C THR A 224 -27.68 -5.22 16.35
N GLY A 225 -26.50 -4.85 15.82
CA GLY A 225 -26.26 -4.64 14.39
C GLY A 225 -27.00 -3.42 13.82
N ALA A 226 -27.58 -2.59 14.69
CA ALA A 226 -28.26 -1.33 14.35
C ALA A 226 -27.53 -0.10 14.89
N SER A 227 -26.45 -0.30 15.65
CA SER A 227 -25.56 0.76 16.14
C SER A 227 -24.10 0.35 15.95
N ALA A 228 -23.19 1.07 16.60
CA ALA A 228 -21.76 0.82 16.57
C ALA A 228 -21.13 1.03 17.94
N VAL A 229 -19.94 0.47 18.12
CA VAL A 229 -19.03 0.77 19.24
C VAL A 229 -17.75 1.34 18.63
N TRP A 230 -17.25 2.45 19.17
CA TRP A 230 -16.05 3.09 18.64
C TRP A 230 -15.24 3.81 19.72
N VAL A 231 -13.93 3.94 19.50
CA VAL A 231 -13.01 4.71 20.34
C VAL A 231 -11.93 5.35 19.48
N ALA A 232 -11.49 6.55 19.83
CA ALA A 232 -10.35 7.20 19.21
C ALA A 232 -9.37 7.72 20.27
N GLN A 233 -8.08 7.64 19.96
CA GLN A 233 -6.99 8.12 20.82
C GLN A 233 -6.06 9.06 20.03
N ARG A 234 -5.72 10.20 20.64
CA ARG A 234 -4.79 11.19 20.06
C ARG A 234 -3.37 10.64 20.10
N VAL A 235 -2.65 10.79 19.00
CA VAL A 235 -1.21 10.48 18.93
C VAL A 235 -0.45 11.70 19.47
N PRO A 236 0.47 11.52 20.44
CA PRO A 236 1.30 12.62 20.93
C PRO A 236 2.09 13.28 19.79
N ASP A 237 2.35 14.59 19.91
CA ASP A 237 2.94 15.36 18.82
C ASP A 237 4.33 14.83 18.38
N THR A 238 5.13 14.24 19.28
CA THR A 238 6.47 13.68 18.98
C THR A 238 6.46 12.18 18.69
N HIS A 239 5.28 11.56 18.57
CA HIS A 239 5.15 10.11 18.44
C HIS A 239 4.73 9.66 17.04
N VAL A 240 4.96 8.36 16.78
CA VAL A 240 4.36 7.59 15.69
C VAL A 240 3.48 6.48 16.25
N ALA A 241 2.35 6.22 15.60
CA ALA A 241 1.49 5.06 15.84
C ALA A 241 1.26 4.30 14.52
N ALA A 242 0.97 3.00 14.61
CA ALA A 242 0.68 2.17 13.45
C ALA A 242 -0.43 1.17 13.74
N VAL A 243 -1.24 0.87 12.73
CA VAL A 243 -2.27 -0.16 12.79
C VAL A 243 -2.10 -1.14 11.65
N ALA A 244 -2.13 -2.42 11.98
CA ALA A 244 -1.82 -3.53 11.09
C ALA A 244 -2.82 -4.68 11.29
N ASN A 245 -4.06 -4.46 10.86
CA ASN A 245 -5.20 -5.39 10.89
C ASN A 245 -5.61 -5.91 12.28
N GLN A 246 -5.25 -5.18 13.32
CA GLN A 246 -5.66 -5.43 14.69
C GLN A 246 -5.79 -4.10 15.44
N PHE A 247 -6.81 -3.98 16.30
CA PHE A 247 -6.94 -2.80 17.16
C PHE A 247 -5.75 -2.66 18.12
N VAL A 248 -5.34 -1.41 18.37
CA VAL A 248 -4.17 -1.04 19.21
C VAL A 248 -4.50 -0.09 20.37
N ILE A 249 -5.77 0.26 20.61
CA ILE A 249 -6.19 1.18 21.68
C ILE A 249 -6.64 0.31 22.85
N HIS A 250 -5.85 0.31 23.91
CA HIS A 250 -6.07 -0.52 25.10
C HIS A 250 -6.89 0.24 26.15
N ALA A 251 -6.23 0.84 27.14
CA ALA A 251 -6.88 1.60 28.20
C ALA A 251 -7.59 2.85 27.64
N VAL A 252 -8.85 3.05 28.04
CA VAL A 252 -9.69 4.17 27.57
C VAL A 252 -10.10 5.05 28.74
N ASN A 253 -9.93 6.37 28.58
CA ASN A 253 -10.44 7.37 29.51
C ASN A 253 -11.23 8.47 28.78
N LEU A 254 -12.55 8.29 28.64
CA LEU A 254 -13.41 9.28 27.97
C LEU A 254 -13.59 10.61 28.73
N THR A 255 -13.09 10.71 29.97
CA THR A 255 -13.05 12.00 30.70
C THR A 255 -11.87 12.87 30.26
N ASP A 256 -10.83 12.25 29.71
CA ASP A 256 -9.73 12.95 29.04
C ASP A 256 -10.13 13.26 27.60
N ILE A 257 -10.94 14.31 27.44
CA ILE A 257 -11.46 14.73 26.14
C ILE A 257 -10.38 15.25 25.18
N ASP A 258 -9.19 15.56 25.69
CA ASP A 258 -8.07 16.03 24.88
C ASP A 258 -7.43 14.86 24.12
N ASN A 259 -7.38 13.67 24.74
CA ASN A 259 -6.74 12.49 24.17
C ASN A 259 -7.71 11.38 23.78
N PHE A 260 -8.97 11.41 24.19
CA PHE A 260 -9.95 10.36 23.88
C PHE A 260 -11.30 10.89 23.39
N MET A 261 -11.91 10.11 22.48
CA MET A 261 -13.31 10.21 22.06
C MET A 261 -13.86 8.79 21.90
N GLY A 262 -15.15 8.55 22.10
CA GLY A 262 -15.71 7.21 21.92
C GLY A 262 -17.20 7.14 22.18
N SER A 263 -17.80 6.00 21.84
CA SER A 263 -19.22 5.74 22.05
C SER A 263 -19.55 5.54 23.53
N ALA A 264 -20.65 6.13 23.99
CA ALA A 264 -21.07 6.02 25.39
C ALA A 264 -21.51 4.58 25.76
N ASN A 265 -21.90 3.77 24.76
CA ASN A 265 -22.39 2.41 24.94
C ASN A 265 -21.28 1.35 25.13
N MET A 266 -19.99 1.70 24.98
CA MET A 266 -18.92 0.68 24.87
C MET A 266 -18.82 -0.25 26.08
N LEU A 267 -18.94 0.28 27.30
CA LEU A 267 -18.84 -0.51 28.53
C LEU A 267 -20.06 -1.43 28.70
N ASP A 268 -21.26 -0.92 28.38
CA ASP A 268 -22.50 -1.68 28.48
C ASP A 268 -22.54 -2.82 27.46
N VAL A 269 -22.12 -2.56 26.21
CA VAL A 269 -22.01 -3.58 25.17
C VAL A 269 -20.97 -4.64 25.56
N ALA A 270 -19.80 -4.23 26.06
CA ALA A 270 -18.77 -5.17 26.50
C ALA A 270 -19.26 -6.05 27.65
N LYS A 271 -19.91 -5.46 28.66
CA LYS A 271 -20.42 -6.17 29.84
C LYS A 271 -21.53 -7.16 29.49
N ARG A 272 -22.52 -6.74 28.70
CA ARG A 272 -23.69 -7.59 28.37
C ARG A 272 -23.33 -8.78 27.45
N ASN A 273 -22.26 -8.65 26.67
CA ASN A 273 -21.72 -9.74 25.84
C ASN A 273 -20.68 -10.61 26.58
N GLY A 274 -20.40 -10.32 27.86
CA GLY A 274 -19.39 -11.06 28.63
C GLY A 274 -17.95 -10.83 28.15
N PHE A 275 -17.69 -9.74 27.42
CA PHE A 275 -16.35 -9.36 26.98
C PHE A 275 -15.57 -8.62 28.07
N TRP A 276 -16.27 -8.09 29.07
CA TRP A 276 -15.72 -7.43 30.24
C TRP A 276 -16.57 -7.77 31.47
N ASP A 277 -15.93 -7.99 32.62
CA ASP A 277 -16.59 -8.42 33.86
C ASP A 277 -17.23 -7.25 34.64
N GLY A 278 -16.97 -6.01 34.22
CA GLY A 278 -17.44 -4.80 34.91
C GLY A 278 -16.58 -4.34 36.08
N HIS A 279 -15.48 -5.03 36.37
CA HIS A 279 -14.64 -4.82 37.55
C HIS A 279 -13.15 -4.62 37.20
N ALA A 280 -12.63 -5.41 36.26
CA ALA A 280 -11.26 -5.27 35.78
C ALA A 280 -11.06 -3.91 35.07
N PRO A 281 -9.83 -3.37 34.99
CA PRO A 281 -9.54 -2.24 34.11
C PRO A 281 -10.02 -2.53 32.69
N PHE A 282 -10.75 -1.58 32.11
CA PHE A 282 -11.30 -1.75 30.76
C PHE A 282 -10.21 -1.58 29.70
N ASP A 283 -10.13 -2.56 28.81
CA ASP A 283 -9.23 -2.59 27.65
C ASP A 283 -10.06 -2.83 26.39
N PHE A 284 -10.10 -1.84 25.49
CA PHE A 284 -10.96 -1.87 24.32
C PHE A 284 -10.55 -2.95 23.32
N THR A 285 -9.25 -3.09 23.03
CA THR A 285 -8.73 -4.13 22.14
C THR A 285 -9.06 -5.52 22.70
N VAL A 286 -8.81 -5.79 23.98
CA VAL A 286 -9.11 -7.09 24.59
C VAL A 286 -10.61 -7.36 24.59
N ALA A 287 -11.44 -6.35 24.85
CA ALA A 287 -12.90 -6.49 24.85
C ALA A 287 -13.44 -6.80 23.44
N PHE A 288 -12.98 -6.10 22.40
CA PHE A 288 -13.68 -6.07 21.11
C PHE A 288 -12.92 -6.63 19.91
N ALA A 289 -11.59 -6.68 19.92
CA ALA A 289 -10.81 -7.20 18.80
C ALA A 289 -10.93 -8.73 18.69
N MET A 290 -10.83 -9.24 17.46
CA MET A 290 -10.58 -10.68 17.28
C MET A 290 -9.16 -11.02 17.78
N PRO A 291 -8.99 -12.11 18.54
CA PRO A 291 -7.65 -12.56 18.93
C PRO A 291 -6.87 -13.01 17.70
N ILE A 292 -5.66 -12.48 17.53
CA ILE A 292 -4.74 -12.93 16.49
C ILE A 292 -3.60 -13.67 17.18
N THR A 293 -3.63 -15.00 17.12
CA THR A 293 -2.60 -15.87 17.72
C THR A 293 -1.28 -15.90 16.93
N TRP A 294 -1.18 -15.10 15.87
CA TRP A 294 -0.16 -15.21 14.84
C TRP A 294 0.52 -13.85 14.61
N HIS A 295 1.56 -13.55 15.40
CA HIS A 295 2.25 -12.24 15.39
C HIS A 295 2.70 -11.77 14.00
N TYR A 296 3.10 -12.73 13.15
CA TYR A 296 3.60 -12.49 11.81
C TYR A 296 2.57 -11.90 10.83
N VAL A 297 1.26 -11.94 11.16
CA VAL A 297 0.22 -11.33 10.32
C VAL A 297 -0.01 -9.86 10.69
N ALA A 298 0.12 -9.49 11.96
CA ALA A 298 -0.34 -8.19 12.46
C ALA A 298 0.74 -7.48 13.28
N THR A 299 0.94 -7.91 14.53
CA THR A 299 1.73 -7.20 15.53
C THR A 299 3.19 -6.98 15.09
N ARG A 300 3.79 -7.90 14.33
CA ARG A 300 5.17 -7.72 13.86
C ARG A 300 5.36 -6.53 12.93
N ARG A 301 4.34 -6.17 12.14
CA ARG A 301 4.37 -4.95 11.31
C ARG A 301 4.37 -3.69 12.17
N VAL A 302 3.58 -3.66 13.25
CA VAL A 302 3.57 -2.55 14.21
C VAL A 302 4.94 -2.41 14.88
N TRP A 303 5.51 -3.52 15.35
CA TRP A 303 6.88 -3.56 15.89
C TRP A 303 7.90 -3.01 14.89
N ARG A 304 7.78 -3.39 13.61
CA ARG A 304 8.70 -2.93 12.57
C ARG A 304 8.60 -1.44 12.33
N VAL A 305 7.38 -0.87 12.28
CA VAL A 305 7.22 0.59 12.17
C VAL A 305 7.87 1.31 13.35
N PHE A 306 7.67 0.82 14.57
CA PHE A 306 8.25 1.43 15.77
C PHE A 306 9.79 1.37 15.77
N THR A 307 10.38 0.23 15.41
CA THR A 307 11.84 0.07 15.33
C THR A 307 12.48 0.82 14.15
N LEU A 308 11.74 1.04 13.06
CA LEU A 308 12.17 1.89 11.96
C LEU A 308 12.16 3.38 12.31
N ALA A 309 11.18 3.82 13.11
CA ALA A 309 11.03 5.22 13.53
C ALA A 309 11.94 5.58 14.72
N ASN A 310 12.28 4.59 15.55
CA ASN A 310 13.21 4.73 16.65
C ASN A 310 14.01 3.43 16.84
N PRO A 311 15.21 3.31 16.24
CA PRO A 311 16.03 2.10 16.36
C PRO A 311 16.50 1.79 17.79
N SER A 312 16.44 2.77 18.69
CA SER A 312 16.80 2.61 20.10
C SER A 312 15.66 2.07 20.96
N VAL A 313 14.44 1.94 20.41
CA VAL A 313 13.30 1.41 21.17
C VAL A 313 13.51 -0.07 21.47
N ALA A 314 13.60 -0.40 22.75
CA ALA A 314 13.70 -1.79 23.20
C ALA A 314 12.31 -2.43 23.22
N LEU A 315 11.86 -2.92 22.05
CA LEU A 315 10.57 -3.59 21.89
C LEU A 315 10.77 -5.00 21.31
N SER A 316 10.17 -6.01 21.95
CA SER A 316 10.18 -7.39 21.43
C SER A 316 9.39 -7.48 20.12
N PRO A 317 9.83 -8.27 19.12
CA PRO A 317 9.04 -8.58 17.92
C PRO A 317 7.89 -9.56 18.19
N THR A 318 7.78 -10.08 19.40
CA THR A 318 6.74 -11.00 19.88
C THR A 318 6.01 -10.41 21.09
N THR A 319 4.71 -10.67 21.17
CA THR A 319 3.81 -10.16 22.22
C THR A 319 2.69 -11.19 22.46
N ASP A 320 1.63 -10.86 23.19
CA ASP A 320 0.44 -11.70 23.30
C ASP A 320 -0.51 -11.54 22.10
N THR A 321 -1.66 -12.22 22.12
CA THR A 321 -2.63 -12.25 21.01
C THR A 321 -3.35 -10.92 20.76
N TYR A 322 -3.25 -9.97 21.68
CA TYR A 322 -3.85 -8.63 21.62
C TYR A 322 -2.80 -7.52 21.64
N ALA A 323 -1.51 -7.88 21.61
CA ALA A 323 -0.40 -6.93 21.72
C ALA A 323 -0.39 -6.09 23.01
N THR A 324 -0.85 -6.62 24.16
CA THR A 324 -0.97 -5.80 25.39
C THR A 324 0.37 -5.29 25.94
N THR A 325 1.49 -5.86 25.49
CA THR A 325 2.84 -5.38 25.84
C THR A 325 3.36 -4.26 24.94
N TYR A 326 2.67 -3.94 23.84
CA TYR A 326 3.08 -2.85 22.94
C TYR A 326 2.44 -1.53 23.39
N PRO A 327 3.19 -0.41 23.36
CA PRO A 327 2.60 0.89 23.60
C PRO A 327 1.70 1.27 22.40
N PHE A 328 0.71 2.14 22.66
CA PHE A 328 -0.13 2.73 21.61
C PHE A 328 0.72 3.45 20.53
N SER A 329 1.79 4.11 20.95
CA SER A 329 2.70 4.86 20.09
C SER A 329 4.10 4.94 20.71
N VAL A 330 5.11 5.25 19.90
CA VAL A 330 6.49 5.47 20.35
C VAL A 330 6.99 6.84 19.90
N GLU A 331 7.83 7.47 20.72
CA GLU A 331 8.54 8.69 20.32
C GLU A 331 9.54 8.39 19.20
N THR A 332 9.59 9.24 18.18
CA THR A 332 10.53 9.07 17.06
C THR A 332 11.93 9.55 17.45
N ASP A 333 12.99 8.94 16.88
CA ASP A 333 14.39 9.35 17.15
C ASP A 333 14.75 10.71 16.49
N GLY A 334 13.86 11.21 15.63
CA GLY A 334 13.91 12.53 15.04
C GLY A 334 12.69 12.78 14.14
N PRO A 335 12.57 13.99 13.56
CA PRO A 335 11.50 14.30 12.62
C PRO A 335 11.58 13.42 11.35
N LEU A 336 10.45 12.84 10.97
CA LEU A 336 10.28 12.02 9.76
C LEU A 336 9.80 12.89 8.59
N ASP A 337 10.33 12.69 7.40
CA ASP A 337 9.79 13.25 6.16
C ASP A 337 8.85 12.27 5.44
N ALA A 338 8.19 12.75 4.38
CA ALA A 338 7.29 11.89 3.61
C ALA A 338 8.01 10.69 2.96
N LEU A 339 9.27 10.86 2.54
CA LEU A 339 10.07 9.77 1.92
C LEU A 339 10.46 8.71 2.95
N ASP A 340 10.63 9.07 4.23
CA ASP A 340 10.79 8.12 5.33
C ASP A 340 9.56 7.22 5.45
N LEU A 341 8.36 7.80 5.44
CA LEU A 341 7.11 7.04 5.50
C LEU A 341 6.88 6.18 4.25
N MET A 342 7.25 6.68 3.06
CA MET A 342 7.25 5.86 1.84
C MET A 342 8.25 4.70 1.93
N ARG A 343 9.41 4.88 2.60
CA ARG A 343 10.35 3.79 2.87
C ARG A 343 9.74 2.78 3.82
N PHE A 344 9.07 3.21 4.89
CA PHE A 344 8.42 2.29 5.83
C PHE A 344 7.34 1.46 5.14
N GLN A 345 6.55 2.08 4.27
CA GLN A 345 5.54 1.37 3.48
C GLN A 345 6.14 0.32 2.52
N ARG A 346 7.43 0.41 2.20
CA ARG A 346 8.16 -0.52 1.32
C ARG A 346 8.81 -1.70 2.04
N ASP A 347 8.83 -1.68 3.37
CA ASP A 347 9.64 -2.58 4.16
C ASP A 347 9.07 -4.01 4.19
N HIS A 348 9.98 -4.97 4.09
CA HIS A 348 9.77 -6.41 4.23
C HIS A 348 10.65 -7.02 5.33
N PHE A 349 10.84 -6.26 6.41
CA PHE A 349 11.66 -6.58 7.57
C PHE A 349 13.16 -6.67 7.27
N GLU A 350 13.66 -5.89 6.30
CA GLU A 350 15.05 -5.94 5.87
C GLU A 350 16.02 -5.75 7.05
N ASN A 351 17.09 -6.55 7.09
CA ASN A 351 18.11 -6.58 8.15
C ASN A 351 17.59 -7.05 9.52
N THR A 352 16.57 -7.90 9.53
CA THR A 352 16.09 -8.59 10.75
C THR A 352 16.07 -10.10 10.52
N GLU A 353 15.79 -10.89 11.55
CA GLU A 353 15.57 -12.34 11.40
C GLU A 353 14.33 -12.69 10.56
N PHE A 354 13.47 -11.70 10.26
CA PHE A 354 12.23 -11.86 9.49
C PHE A 354 12.34 -11.37 8.05
N ASP A 355 13.54 -11.00 7.61
CA ASP A 355 13.81 -10.41 6.29
C ASP A 355 13.31 -11.32 5.16
N LEU A 356 12.28 -10.86 4.43
CA LEU A 356 11.67 -11.64 3.35
C LEU A 356 12.54 -11.72 2.10
N THR A 357 13.60 -10.93 1.98
CA THR A 357 14.55 -11.01 0.86
C THR A 357 15.58 -12.12 1.05
N GLN A 358 15.57 -12.79 2.20
CA GLN A 358 16.56 -13.80 2.57
C GLN A 358 15.97 -15.22 2.68
N GLY A 359 16.86 -16.20 2.63
CA GLY A 359 16.56 -17.61 2.88
C GLY A 359 15.81 -18.32 1.74
N PRO A 360 15.48 -19.60 1.93
CA PRO A 360 14.91 -20.44 0.87
C PRO A 360 13.58 -19.92 0.31
N ALA A 361 12.75 -19.30 1.15
CA ALA A 361 11.45 -18.76 0.74
C ALA A 361 11.57 -17.56 -0.23
N ALA A 362 12.71 -16.87 -0.25
CA ALA A 362 12.98 -15.79 -1.19
C ALA A 362 13.50 -16.27 -2.55
N GLY A 363 13.73 -17.58 -2.70
CA GLY A 363 14.33 -18.17 -3.89
C GLY A 363 15.79 -17.71 -4.09
N PRO A 364 16.39 -18.04 -5.25
CA PRO A 364 17.81 -17.79 -5.50
C PRO A 364 18.18 -16.31 -5.64
N HIS A 365 17.19 -15.44 -5.89
CA HIS A 365 17.41 -14.03 -6.18
C HIS A 365 16.72 -13.09 -5.20
N GLY A 366 16.24 -13.58 -4.05
CA GLY A 366 15.83 -12.74 -2.92
C GLY A 366 14.47 -12.04 -3.08
N ASN A 367 13.51 -12.68 -3.77
CA ASN A 367 12.17 -12.14 -3.95
C ASN A 367 11.43 -12.02 -2.59
N PRO A 368 10.99 -10.83 -2.16
CA PRO A 368 10.25 -10.67 -0.91
C PRO A 368 8.78 -11.12 -0.98
N ASP A 369 8.21 -11.30 -2.18
CA ASP A 369 6.79 -11.61 -2.31
C ASP A 369 6.43 -13.02 -1.84
N ARG A 370 5.27 -13.13 -1.19
CA ARG A 370 4.69 -14.40 -0.72
C ARG A 370 3.26 -14.53 -1.24
N TYR A 371 3.06 -15.46 -2.16
CA TYR A 371 1.76 -15.68 -2.77
C TYR A 371 0.82 -16.52 -1.90
N GLY A 372 -0.48 -16.39 -2.14
CA GLY A 372 -1.50 -17.13 -1.42
C GLY A 372 -1.37 -18.64 -1.60
N ILE A 373 -1.50 -19.37 -0.48
CA ILE A 373 -1.54 -20.84 -0.45
C ILE A 373 -3.00 -21.26 -0.28
N ASN A 374 -3.42 -22.32 -0.97
CA ASN A 374 -4.76 -22.85 -0.81
C ASN A 374 -5.00 -23.25 0.66
N ALA A 375 -6.18 -22.93 1.20
CA ALA A 375 -6.54 -23.20 2.58
C ALA A 375 -6.38 -24.69 2.94
N THR A 376 -6.63 -25.61 1.99
CA THR A 376 -6.48 -27.05 2.20
C THR A 376 -5.02 -27.51 2.30
N GLU A 377 -4.09 -26.76 1.71
CA GLU A 377 -2.65 -27.09 1.65
C GLU A 377 -1.85 -26.41 2.76
N ARG A 378 -2.43 -25.40 3.41
CA ARG A 378 -1.72 -24.59 4.41
C ARG A 378 -1.28 -25.40 5.62
N HIS A 379 -2.06 -26.39 6.06
CA HIS A 379 -1.77 -27.28 7.22
C HIS A 379 -1.19 -26.56 8.46
N GLY A 380 -1.62 -25.32 8.75
CA GLY A 380 -1.10 -24.49 9.85
C GLY A 380 0.21 -23.73 9.57
N GLY A 381 0.82 -23.93 8.41
CA GLY A 381 1.98 -23.19 7.93
C GLY A 381 1.69 -21.72 7.60
N HIS A 382 2.74 -20.93 7.54
CA HIS A 382 2.65 -19.49 7.31
C HIS A 382 3.95 -18.88 6.78
N PHE A 383 3.81 -17.71 6.17
CA PHE A 383 4.89 -16.77 5.91
C PHE A 383 4.64 -15.48 6.68
N GLU A 384 5.72 -14.71 6.87
CA GLU A 384 5.61 -13.35 7.37
C GLU A 384 4.76 -12.50 6.44
N ARG A 385 3.94 -11.63 7.04
CA ARG A 385 3.22 -10.59 6.35
C ARG A 385 3.97 -9.28 6.52
N SER A 386 4.71 -8.87 5.50
CA SER A 386 5.39 -7.57 5.43
C SER A 386 4.43 -6.39 5.36
N ILE A 387 4.95 -5.19 5.60
CA ILE A 387 4.19 -3.94 5.43
C ILE A 387 3.81 -3.79 3.96
N SER A 388 4.81 -3.90 3.09
CA SER A 388 4.63 -3.91 1.63
C SER A 388 4.19 -5.28 1.13
N THR A 389 3.28 -5.33 0.15
CA THR A 389 2.83 -6.59 -0.47
C THR A 389 2.42 -6.38 -1.92
N SER A 390 2.66 -7.37 -2.78
CA SER A 390 2.28 -7.35 -4.21
C SER A 390 0.78 -7.26 -4.48
N VAL A 391 -0.09 -7.46 -3.49
CA VAL A 391 -1.55 -7.30 -3.62
C VAL A 391 -2.04 -5.87 -3.34
N ALA A 392 -1.14 -4.96 -2.99
CA ALA A 392 -1.47 -3.56 -2.78
C ALA A 392 -1.93 -2.89 -4.08
N THR A 393 -3.13 -2.30 -4.01
CA THR A 393 -3.75 -1.55 -5.11
C THR A 393 -3.06 -0.20 -5.30
N TYR A 394 -2.77 0.47 -4.18
CA TYR A 394 -2.04 1.71 -4.11
C TYR A 394 -1.53 1.91 -2.68
N SER A 395 -0.63 2.86 -2.52
CA SER A 395 -0.24 3.40 -1.22
C SER A 395 -0.08 4.91 -1.26
N PHE A 396 -0.22 5.58 -0.11
CA PHE A 396 0.01 7.02 -0.05
C PHE A 396 0.61 7.52 1.26
N VAL A 397 1.15 8.74 1.19
CA VAL A 397 1.55 9.57 2.34
C VAL A 397 0.97 10.97 2.17
N THR A 398 0.30 11.51 3.18
CA THR A 398 -0.27 12.87 3.15
C THR A 398 0.72 13.87 3.72
N VAL A 399 0.86 15.03 3.09
CA VAL A 399 1.66 16.15 3.60
C VAL A 399 0.76 17.38 3.68
N LEU A 400 0.59 17.91 4.89
CA LEU A 400 -0.29 19.03 5.19
C LEU A 400 0.53 20.31 5.41
N ASP A 401 -0.09 21.46 5.22
CA ASP A 401 0.50 22.78 5.45
C ASP A 401 -0.48 23.66 6.23
N ALA A 402 -0.16 23.94 7.50
CA ALA A 402 -1.01 24.71 8.40
C ALA A 402 -1.11 26.20 8.01
N LEU A 403 -0.12 26.73 7.30
CA LEU A 403 -0.04 28.15 6.96
C LEU A 403 -0.56 28.43 5.55
N HIS A 404 -0.37 27.49 4.63
CA HIS A 404 -0.72 27.62 3.23
C HIS A 404 -1.50 26.39 2.75
N PRO A 405 -2.82 26.30 3.03
CA PRO A 405 -3.61 25.10 2.75
C PRO A 405 -3.57 24.60 1.29
N GLN A 406 -3.35 25.50 0.34
CA GLN A 406 -3.18 25.16 -1.08
C GLN A 406 -1.98 24.25 -1.35
N ASN A 407 -0.99 24.22 -0.44
CA ASN A 407 0.22 23.41 -0.58
C ASN A 407 0.02 21.95 -0.15
N ALA A 408 -1.11 21.63 0.49
CA ALA A 408 -1.41 20.27 0.91
C ALA A 408 -1.37 19.31 -0.28
N LEU A 409 -0.65 18.20 -0.12
CA LEU A 409 -0.46 17.22 -1.18
C LEU A 409 -0.50 15.79 -0.67
N LEU A 410 -0.79 14.89 -1.60
CA LEU A 410 -0.78 13.45 -1.44
C LEU A 410 0.37 12.89 -2.27
N TRP A 411 1.34 12.24 -1.64
CA TRP A 411 2.25 11.37 -2.37
C TRP A 411 1.55 10.06 -2.64
N PHE A 412 1.18 9.80 -3.89
CA PHE A 412 0.42 8.64 -4.32
C PHE A 412 1.30 7.67 -5.11
N GLY A 413 1.32 6.42 -4.68
CA GLY A 413 1.99 5.31 -5.37
C GLY A 413 0.95 4.33 -5.90
N PRO A 414 0.67 4.29 -7.22
CA PRO A 414 -0.22 3.29 -7.81
C PRO A 414 0.50 1.93 -7.87
N TYR A 415 -0.15 0.85 -7.45
CA TYR A 415 0.41 -0.49 -7.21
C TYR A 415 1.22 -0.61 -5.89
N ALA A 416 1.89 -1.76 -5.68
CA ALA A 416 2.55 -2.11 -4.45
C ALA A 416 3.66 -1.13 -4.04
N PRO A 417 3.79 -0.78 -2.75
CA PRO A 417 4.76 0.21 -2.28
C PRO A 417 6.19 -0.03 -2.77
N HIS A 418 6.65 -1.30 -2.73
CA HIS A 418 8.00 -1.69 -3.14
C HIS A 418 8.23 -1.56 -4.66
N ALA A 419 7.17 -1.62 -5.46
CA ALA A 419 7.22 -1.61 -6.92
C ALA A 419 6.70 -0.31 -7.56
N THR A 420 6.29 0.68 -6.76
CA THR A 420 5.68 1.93 -7.24
C THR A 420 6.61 3.14 -7.06
N THR A 421 6.53 4.07 -8.02
CA THR A 421 7.08 5.42 -7.90
C THR A 421 6.01 6.36 -7.34
N TYR A 422 6.26 6.99 -6.19
CA TYR A 422 5.32 7.92 -5.61
C TYR A 422 5.33 9.27 -6.34
N VAL A 423 4.15 9.82 -6.52
CA VAL A 423 3.91 11.08 -7.23
C VAL A 423 3.18 12.06 -6.30
N PRO A 424 3.63 13.31 -6.18
CA PRO A 424 2.91 14.33 -5.42
C PRO A 424 1.70 14.84 -6.20
N ILE A 425 0.53 14.80 -5.57
CA ILE A 425 -0.76 15.24 -6.11
C ILE A 425 -1.31 16.33 -5.19
N TYR A 426 -1.46 17.55 -5.70
CA TYR A 426 -2.01 18.65 -4.88
C TYR A 426 -3.48 18.42 -4.60
N VAL A 427 -3.89 18.57 -3.34
CA VAL A 427 -5.27 18.32 -2.90
C VAL A 427 -6.26 19.27 -3.57
N HIS A 428 -5.83 20.52 -3.79
CA HIS A 428 -6.64 21.54 -4.44
C HIS A 428 -6.69 21.42 -5.97
N ALA A 429 -5.94 20.50 -6.59
CA ALA A 429 -6.02 20.27 -8.02
C ALA A 429 -7.48 19.94 -8.44
N THR A 430 -7.90 20.46 -9.59
CA THR A 430 -9.28 20.28 -10.09
C THR A 430 -9.50 18.94 -10.76
N ALA A 431 -8.43 18.26 -11.16
CA ALA A 431 -8.45 16.93 -11.75
C ALA A 431 -7.26 16.10 -11.27
N VAL A 432 -7.45 14.77 -11.24
CA VAL A 432 -6.36 13.80 -11.13
C VAL A 432 -5.90 13.44 -12.54
N PRO A 433 -4.59 13.31 -12.81
CA PRO A 433 -4.08 12.97 -14.13
C PRO A 433 -4.56 11.59 -14.60
N ALA A 434 -4.85 11.46 -15.90
CA ALA A 434 -5.42 10.24 -16.49
C ALA A 434 -4.60 8.97 -16.20
N VAL A 435 -3.26 9.11 -16.15
CA VAL A 435 -2.33 8.01 -15.83
C VAL A 435 -2.52 7.43 -14.41
N LEU A 436 -3.29 8.09 -13.54
CA LEU A 436 -3.65 7.67 -12.18
C LEU A 436 -5.16 7.50 -11.97
N SER A 437 -6.00 8.21 -12.73
CA SER A 437 -7.45 8.23 -12.58
C SER A 437 -8.22 7.31 -13.53
N ASP A 438 -7.54 6.67 -14.48
CA ASP A 438 -8.15 5.77 -15.46
C ASP A 438 -7.51 4.37 -15.47
N GLY A 439 -8.29 3.39 -15.91
CA GLY A 439 -7.90 1.98 -15.96
C GLY A 439 -8.75 1.05 -15.09
N LEU A 440 -8.58 -0.25 -15.31
CA LEU A 440 -9.29 -1.32 -14.59
C LEU A 440 -8.48 -2.62 -14.59
N LEU A 441 -8.77 -3.52 -13.63
CA LEU A 441 -8.06 -4.80 -13.48
C LEU A 441 -8.37 -5.86 -14.56
N ARG A 442 -9.36 -5.62 -15.43
CA ARG A 442 -9.78 -6.58 -16.48
C ARG A 442 -8.99 -6.48 -17.78
N ARG A 443 -8.11 -5.47 -17.91
CA ARG A 443 -7.32 -5.23 -19.13
C ARG A 443 -6.05 -4.47 -18.79
N PHE A 444 -4.92 -5.04 -19.17
CA PHE A 444 -3.63 -4.36 -19.13
C PHE A 444 -3.62 -3.12 -20.04
N ASP A 445 -3.03 -2.03 -19.56
CA ASP A 445 -2.95 -0.75 -20.28
C ASP A 445 -1.66 -0.01 -19.95
N LEU A 446 -0.78 0.19 -20.93
CA LEU A 446 0.48 0.91 -20.76
C LEU A 446 0.31 2.40 -20.43
N THR A 447 -0.88 2.97 -20.66
CA THR A 447 -1.17 4.36 -20.27
C THR A 447 -1.52 4.50 -18.78
N SER A 448 -1.72 3.38 -18.08
CA SER A 448 -2.01 3.36 -16.65
C SER A 448 -0.75 3.13 -15.82
N SER A 449 -0.46 4.02 -14.89
CA SER A 449 0.70 3.88 -14.00
C SER A 449 0.60 2.64 -13.10
N PHE A 450 -0.61 2.22 -12.74
CA PHE A 450 -0.83 0.98 -12.00
C PHE A 450 -0.26 -0.21 -12.78
N TRP A 451 -0.63 -0.35 -14.05
CA TRP A 451 -0.20 -1.48 -14.88
C TRP A 451 1.27 -1.44 -15.24
N VAL A 452 1.84 -0.26 -15.46
CA VAL A 452 3.29 -0.11 -15.69
C VAL A 452 4.09 -0.52 -14.45
N ASN A 453 3.68 -0.08 -13.25
CA ASN A 453 4.34 -0.47 -12.01
C ASN A 453 4.12 -1.95 -11.68
N ALA A 454 2.93 -2.50 -11.98
CA ALA A 454 2.67 -3.93 -11.85
C ALA A 454 3.58 -4.77 -12.75
N LEU A 455 3.72 -4.39 -14.02
CA LEU A 455 4.62 -5.04 -14.96
C LEU A 455 6.08 -4.98 -14.47
N LEU A 456 6.55 -3.80 -14.06
CA LEU A 456 7.90 -3.61 -13.54
C LEU A 456 8.15 -4.48 -12.31
N GLY A 457 7.28 -4.41 -11.30
CA GLY A 457 7.42 -5.17 -10.05
C GLY A 457 7.44 -6.68 -10.29
N ASN A 458 6.52 -7.20 -11.10
CA ASN A 458 6.45 -8.63 -11.41
C ASN A 458 7.69 -9.14 -12.16
N HIS A 459 8.29 -8.32 -13.03
CA HIS A 459 9.52 -8.69 -13.72
C HIS A 459 10.74 -8.63 -12.78
N VAL A 460 10.86 -7.55 -12.00
CA VAL A 460 11.95 -7.36 -11.02
C VAL A 460 11.96 -8.46 -9.98
N ALA A 461 10.80 -8.97 -9.54
CA ALA A 461 10.68 -10.03 -8.56
C ALA A 461 11.47 -11.31 -8.94
N ARG A 462 11.67 -11.59 -10.23
CA ARG A 462 12.44 -12.75 -10.70
C ARG A 462 13.94 -12.63 -10.44
N TRP A 463 14.46 -11.40 -10.54
CA TRP A 463 15.89 -11.08 -10.46
C TRP A 463 16.17 -10.07 -9.35
N TYR A 464 15.41 -10.16 -8.25
CA TYR A 464 15.27 -9.07 -7.28
C TYR A 464 16.62 -8.54 -6.78
N SER A 465 17.54 -9.41 -6.37
CA SER A 465 18.85 -9.03 -5.83
C SER A 465 19.73 -8.21 -6.78
N VAL A 466 19.52 -8.31 -8.10
CA VAL A 466 20.31 -7.59 -9.12
C VAL A 466 19.53 -6.48 -9.83
N ALA A 467 18.22 -6.67 -10.05
CA ALA A 467 17.37 -5.72 -10.76
C ALA A 467 16.77 -4.65 -9.83
N HIS A 468 16.39 -5.02 -8.60
CA HIS A 468 15.78 -4.09 -7.65
C HIS A 468 16.67 -2.88 -7.32
N PRO A 469 18.00 -3.02 -7.11
CA PRO A 469 18.87 -1.86 -6.86
C PRO A 469 18.84 -0.80 -7.99
N VAL A 470 18.71 -1.23 -9.25
CA VAL A 470 18.61 -0.31 -10.39
C VAL A 470 17.29 0.44 -10.38
N VAL A 471 16.19 -0.27 -10.13
CA VAL A 471 14.85 0.34 -10.01
C VAL A 471 14.75 1.27 -8.81
N GLU A 472 15.29 0.88 -7.66
CA GLU A 472 15.33 1.69 -6.44
C GLU A 472 16.09 3.00 -6.68
N ALA A 473 17.27 2.95 -7.30
CA ALA A 473 18.05 4.14 -7.58
C ALA A 473 17.32 5.13 -8.51
N ALA A 474 16.72 4.63 -9.59
CA ALA A 474 15.99 5.46 -10.55
C ALA A 474 14.71 6.05 -9.96
N ARG A 475 13.94 5.25 -9.23
CA ARG A 475 12.76 5.69 -8.49
C ARG A 475 13.11 6.76 -7.47
N ARG A 476 14.13 6.51 -6.64
CA ARG A 476 14.62 7.44 -5.63
C ARG A 476 15.06 8.76 -6.26
N ALA A 477 15.77 8.72 -7.38
CA ALA A 477 16.15 9.94 -8.10
C ALA A 477 14.92 10.75 -8.58
N SER A 478 13.89 10.08 -9.09
CA SER A 478 12.62 10.70 -9.49
C SER A 478 11.90 11.36 -8.30
N GLU A 479 11.75 10.64 -7.20
CA GLU A 479 11.09 11.10 -5.97
C GLU A 479 11.85 12.26 -5.31
N LEU A 480 13.19 12.18 -5.21
CA LEU A 480 14.02 13.25 -4.68
C LEU A 480 13.95 14.53 -5.54
N LYS A 481 13.90 14.37 -6.88
CA LYS A 481 13.71 15.49 -7.79
C LYS A 481 12.34 16.14 -7.58
N ALA A 482 11.28 15.35 -7.49
CA ALA A 482 9.93 15.84 -7.23
C ALA A 482 9.85 16.55 -5.87
N ARG A 483 10.46 15.99 -4.82
CA ARG A 483 10.53 16.58 -3.48
C ARG A 483 11.29 17.92 -3.49
N GLY A 484 12.47 17.95 -4.13
CA GLY A 484 13.30 19.15 -4.22
C GLY A 484 12.64 20.30 -5.00
N ALA A 485 11.71 20.00 -5.90
CA ALA A 485 10.96 21.00 -6.64
C ALA A 485 9.83 21.66 -5.83
N GLN A 486 9.37 21.05 -4.72
CA GLN A 486 8.16 21.49 -4.02
C GLN A 486 8.26 22.93 -3.50
N HIS A 487 9.40 23.32 -2.92
CA HIS A 487 9.59 24.69 -2.43
C HIS A 487 9.37 25.74 -3.52
N THR A 488 9.96 25.55 -4.71
CA THR A 488 9.81 26.49 -5.83
C THR A 488 8.37 26.50 -6.38
N ILE A 489 7.75 25.33 -6.48
CA ILE A 489 6.35 25.21 -6.93
C ILE A 489 5.43 25.96 -5.97
N GLN A 490 5.57 25.72 -4.68
CA GLN A 490 4.72 26.30 -3.63
C GLN A 490 4.92 27.82 -3.52
N ALA A 491 6.16 28.30 -3.61
CA ALA A 491 6.44 29.74 -3.67
C ALA A 491 5.83 30.40 -4.92
N THR A 492 5.87 29.71 -6.07
CA THR A 492 5.23 30.18 -7.30
C THR A 492 3.71 30.22 -7.15
N ALA A 493 3.12 29.17 -6.61
CA ALA A 493 1.68 29.10 -6.34
C ALA A 493 1.23 30.20 -5.39
N GLN A 494 2.00 30.50 -4.34
CA GLN A 494 1.74 31.61 -3.43
C GLN A 494 1.82 32.96 -4.16
N GLY A 495 2.84 33.20 -4.98
CA GLY A 495 2.93 34.43 -5.77
C GLY A 495 1.76 34.61 -6.74
N ILE A 496 1.27 33.52 -7.36
CA ILE A 496 0.07 33.54 -8.22
C ILE A 496 -1.18 33.81 -7.37
N LEU A 497 -1.29 33.19 -6.19
CA LEU A 497 -2.40 33.42 -5.26
C LEU A 497 -2.49 34.90 -4.87
N ASP A 498 -1.36 35.51 -4.52
CA ASP A 498 -1.29 36.92 -4.08
C ASP A 498 -1.60 37.92 -5.20
N THR A 499 -1.28 37.58 -6.46
CA THR A 499 -1.37 38.51 -7.60
C THR A 499 -2.57 38.28 -8.52
N GLN A 500 -3.05 37.04 -8.64
CA GLN A 500 -4.07 36.60 -9.60
C GLN A 500 -5.25 35.87 -8.93
N GLY A 501 -5.11 35.50 -7.65
CA GLY A 501 -6.17 34.89 -6.84
C GLY A 501 -6.23 33.37 -6.91
N GLN A 502 -7.16 32.81 -6.12
CA GLN A 502 -7.25 31.37 -5.83
C GLN A 502 -7.40 30.50 -7.09
N ALA A 503 -8.23 30.91 -8.06
CA ALA A 503 -8.49 30.11 -9.25
C ALA A 503 -7.21 29.91 -10.08
N ALA A 504 -6.43 30.96 -10.30
CA ALA A 504 -5.18 30.88 -11.05
C ALA A 504 -4.11 30.02 -10.32
N ALA A 505 -4.04 30.11 -8.99
CA ALA A 505 -3.13 29.28 -8.20
C ALA A 505 -3.52 27.79 -8.27
N VAL A 506 -4.81 27.49 -8.20
CA VAL A 506 -5.36 26.13 -8.34
C VAL A 506 -5.10 25.57 -9.75
N ASP A 507 -5.27 26.38 -10.80
CA ASP A 507 -4.98 25.96 -12.17
C ASP A 507 -3.49 25.66 -12.36
N TYR A 508 -2.61 26.48 -11.79
CA TYR A 508 -1.17 26.21 -11.77
C TYR A 508 -0.83 24.89 -11.07
N LEU A 509 -1.36 24.67 -9.86
CA LEU A 509 -1.13 23.43 -9.11
C LEU A 509 -1.72 22.20 -9.81
N THR A 510 -2.81 22.36 -10.54
CA THR A 510 -3.39 21.31 -11.40
C THR A 510 -2.43 20.95 -12.53
N GLY A 511 -1.88 21.94 -13.23
CA GLY A 511 -0.89 21.71 -14.30
C GLY A 511 0.43 21.09 -13.79
N VAL A 512 0.87 21.49 -12.59
CA VAL A 512 2.03 20.88 -11.92
C VAL A 512 1.76 19.42 -11.57
N THR A 513 0.59 19.12 -11.00
CA THR A 513 0.15 17.76 -10.66
C THR A 513 0.17 16.86 -11.90
N ASP A 514 -0.40 17.32 -13.02
CA ASP A 514 -0.39 16.60 -14.29
C ASP A 514 1.03 16.37 -14.82
N THR A 515 1.87 17.41 -14.81
CA THR A 515 3.25 17.31 -15.27
C THR A 515 4.05 16.30 -14.44
N GLN A 516 3.95 16.34 -13.12
CA GLN A 516 4.69 15.44 -12.23
C GLN A 516 4.22 13.99 -12.36
N ALA A 517 2.92 13.74 -12.49
CA ALA A 517 2.38 12.41 -12.73
C ALA A 517 2.82 11.83 -14.07
N ASN A 518 2.72 12.60 -15.16
CA ASN A 518 3.15 12.15 -16.49
C ASN A 518 4.67 11.91 -16.55
N GLN A 519 5.48 12.71 -15.84
CA GLN A 519 6.93 12.47 -15.73
C GLN A 519 7.25 11.18 -14.97
N ALA A 520 6.58 10.92 -13.85
CA ALA A 520 6.79 9.69 -13.09
C ALA A 520 6.32 8.45 -13.85
N HIS A 521 5.19 8.55 -14.57
CA HIS A 521 4.70 7.52 -15.48
C HIS A 521 5.73 7.23 -16.57
N ALA A 522 6.22 8.25 -17.27
CA ALA A 522 7.25 8.09 -18.31
C ALA A 522 8.55 7.50 -17.75
N THR A 523 8.97 7.88 -16.55
CA THR A 523 10.12 7.25 -15.87
C THR A 523 9.87 5.76 -15.65
N SER A 524 8.68 5.37 -15.20
CA SER A 524 8.33 3.97 -14.94
C SER A 524 8.25 3.16 -16.24
N VAL A 525 7.73 3.74 -17.33
CA VAL A 525 7.73 3.10 -18.67
C VAL A 525 9.15 2.89 -19.18
N ASN A 526 10.03 3.89 -19.06
CA ASN A 526 11.43 3.74 -19.43
C ASN A 526 12.14 2.68 -18.56
N LEU A 527 11.82 2.62 -17.27
CA LEU A 527 12.36 1.56 -16.41
C LEU A 527 11.89 0.17 -16.83
N VAL A 528 10.64 0.01 -17.27
CA VAL A 528 10.18 -1.26 -17.85
C VAL A 528 11.02 -1.64 -19.05
N THR A 529 11.25 -0.72 -20.00
CA THR A 529 12.06 -1.02 -21.19
C THR A 529 13.50 -1.36 -20.81
N ASP A 530 14.11 -0.57 -19.93
CA ASP A 530 15.51 -0.74 -19.52
C ASP A 530 15.69 -2.08 -18.77
N ILE A 531 14.81 -2.38 -17.81
CA ILE A 531 14.90 -3.60 -17.01
C ILE A 531 14.66 -4.86 -17.84
N LEU A 532 13.73 -4.82 -18.80
CA LEU A 532 13.52 -5.94 -19.73
C LEU A 532 14.74 -6.19 -20.61
N THR A 533 15.44 -5.13 -21.04
CA THR A 533 16.68 -5.25 -21.83
C THR A 533 17.87 -5.68 -20.98
N MET A 534 18.00 -5.17 -19.76
CA MET A 534 19.16 -5.47 -18.91
C MET A 534 19.05 -6.82 -18.20
N PHE A 535 17.85 -7.29 -17.83
CA PHE A 535 17.69 -8.46 -16.97
C PHE A 535 16.69 -9.46 -17.59
N HIS A 536 17.21 -10.39 -18.40
CA HIS A 536 16.39 -11.42 -19.06
C HIS A 536 17.15 -12.75 -19.19
N ASP A 537 16.39 -13.85 -19.28
CA ASP A 537 16.89 -15.19 -19.61
C ASP A 537 18.07 -15.71 -18.76
N GLY A 538 18.15 -15.30 -17.49
CA GLY A 538 19.26 -15.69 -16.62
C GLY A 538 20.55 -14.89 -16.83
N CYS A 539 20.47 -13.76 -17.53
CA CYS A 539 21.61 -12.91 -17.84
C CYS A 539 21.37 -11.46 -17.42
N VAL A 540 22.48 -10.75 -17.18
CA VAL A 540 22.56 -9.30 -17.13
C VAL A 540 23.24 -8.82 -18.40
N VAL A 541 22.59 -7.94 -19.15
CA VAL A 541 23.17 -7.24 -20.29
C VAL A 541 23.58 -5.85 -19.85
N SER A 542 24.86 -5.51 -20.04
CA SER A 542 25.44 -4.20 -19.70
C SER A 542 26.06 -3.54 -20.93
N ASP A 543 26.46 -2.27 -20.76
CA ASP A 543 27.15 -1.49 -21.80
C ASP A 543 26.31 -1.31 -23.07
N LEU A 544 25.00 -1.14 -22.91
CA LEU A 544 24.02 -1.04 -24.01
C LEU A 544 24.27 0.12 -24.98
N ALA A 545 25.08 1.11 -24.60
CA ALA A 545 25.47 2.23 -25.45
C ALA A 545 26.82 2.03 -26.17
N ALA A 546 27.57 0.97 -25.85
CA ALA A 546 28.83 0.64 -26.49
C ALA A 546 28.59 -0.15 -27.79
N GLN A 547 29.59 -0.14 -28.68
CA GLN A 547 29.54 -0.92 -29.92
C GLN A 547 29.46 -2.43 -29.65
N GLU A 548 30.12 -2.88 -28.58
CA GLU A 548 30.02 -4.23 -28.04
C GLU A 548 29.38 -4.14 -26.66
N PHE A 549 28.25 -4.81 -26.47
CA PHE A 549 27.61 -4.97 -25.17
C PHE A 549 28.17 -6.21 -24.46
N HIS A 550 28.05 -6.24 -23.14
CA HIS A 550 28.53 -7.35 -22.33
C HIS A 550 27.34 -8.16 -21.77
N VAL A 551 27.48 -9.49 -21.75
CA VAL A 551 26.48 -10.41 -21.21
C VAL A 551 27.11 -11.23 -20.09
N ALA A 552 26.56 -11.11 -18.89
CA ALA A 552 26.96 -11.89 -17.71
C ALA A 552 25.83 -12.81 -17.28
N VAL A 553 26.14 -14.05 -16.92
CA VAL A 553 25.16 -14.98 -16.33
C VAL A 553 24.87 -14.57 -14.88
N VAL A 554 23.59 -14.48 -14.54
CA VAL A 554 23.13 -14.38 -13.14
C VAL A 554 23.19 -15.78 -12.54
N SER A 555 24.34 -16.14 -11.98
CA SER A 555 24.53 -17.47 -11.39
C SER A 555 23.60 -17.69 -10.20
N TYR A 556 23.09 -18.91 -10.07
CA TYR A 556 22.43 -19.34 -8.86
C TYR A 556 23.42 -19.32 -7.69
N PRO A 557 23.04 -18.81 -6.51
CA PRO A 557 23.93 -18.81 -5.38
C PRO A 557 24.19 -20.24 -4.91
N LYS A 558 25.42 -20.52 -4.46
CA LYS A 558 25.86 -21.85 -4.05
C LYS A 558 24.92 -22.52 -3.03
N TRP A 559 24.48 -21.77 -2.03
CA TRP A 559 23.56 -22.27 -1.01
C TRP A 559 22.25 -22.80 -1.62
N TRP A 560 21.76 -22.15 -2.68
CA TRP A 560 20.51 -22.54 -3.33
C TRP A 560 20.73 -23.79 -4.16
N LEU A 561 21.84 -23.87 -4.90
CA LEU A 561 22.25 -25.07 -5.64
C LEU A 561 22.40 -26.28 -4.70
N GLU A 562 23.01 -26.09 -3.54
CA GLU A 562 23.09 -27.12 -2.49
C GLU A 562 21.69 -27.53 -2.01
N SER A 563 20.80 -26.55 -1.74
CA SER A 563 19.45 -26.81 -1.24
C SER A 563 18.56 -27.59 -2.21
N VAL A 564 18.77 -27.44 -3.52
CA VAL A 564 18.03 -28.18 -4.56
C VAL A 564 18.72 -29.47 -4.98
N GLY A 565 19.82 -29.84 -4.31
CA GLY A 565 20.54 -31.09 -4.57
C GLY A 565 21.35 -31.08 -5.86
N TYR A 566 21.72 -29.91 -6.40
CA TYR A 566 22.45 -29.78 -7.67
C TYR A 566 23.78 -30.58 -7.67
N TYR A 567 24.46 -30.64 -6.51
CA TYR A 567 25.74 -31.34 -6.36
C TYR A 567 25.60 -32.82 -5.99
N ASN A 568 24.38 -33.37 -5.88
CA ASN A 568 24.18 -34.76 -5.47
C ASN A 568 24.41 -35.72 -6.65
N THR A 569 25.54 -36.44 -6.64
CA THR A 569 26.04 -37.25 -7.76
C THR A 569 25.44 -38.66 -7.88
N THR A 570 24.30 -38.95 -7.26
CA THR A 570 23.71 -40.31 -7.21
C THR A 570 23.08 -40.82 -8.52
N ASN A 571 23.46 -40.29 -9.68
CA ASN A 571 23.10 -40.83 -11.01
C ASN A 571 24.31 -40.97 -11.98
N ARG A 572 25.53 -41.22 -11.47
CA ARG A 572 26.45 -42.05 -12.26
C ARG A 572 26.04 -43.50 -12.00
N THR A 573 25.16 -44.01 -12.85
CA THR A 573 25.00 -45.46 -13.01
C THR A 573 26.39 -46.05 -13.19
N ALA A 574 26.79 -46.88 -12.23
CA ALA A 574 27.76 -47.93 -12.45
C ALA A 574 27.15 -48.87 -13.50
N THR A 575 27.33 -48.54 -14.77
CA THR A 575 27.30 -49.53 -15.84
C THR A 575 28.75 -49.86 -16.12
N ASN A 576 29.09 -51.10 -15.77
CA ASN A 576 30.25 -51.82 -16.22
C ASN A 576 30.47 -51.55 -17.72
N ASP A 577 31.64 -51.04 -18.05
CA ASP A 577 32.30 -51.41 -19.30
C ASP A 577 33.75 -51.72 -18.90
N ASP A 578 34.00 -53.02 -18.78
CA ASP A 578 35.31 -53.60 -18.96
C ASP A 578 35.77 -53.32 -20.40
N ASP A 579 37.09 -53.20 -20.56
CA ASP A 579 37.86 -53.25 -21.82
C ASP A 579 38.08 -51.92 -22.55
N ASP A 580 39.16 -51.22 -22.19
CA ASP A 580 40.24 -50.97 -23.17
C ASP A 580 41.57 -50.69 -22.45
N THR A 581 42.58 -51.44 -22.85
CA THR A 581 43.95 -51.49 -22.33
C THR A 581 44.83 -50.33 -22.80
N ASP A 582 45.78 -49.98 -21.93
CA ASP A 582 47.11 -49.38 -22.17
C ASP A 582 47.23 -48.03 -22.89
N ASP A 583 47.70 -47.02 -22.16
CA ASP A 583 49.09 -46.57 -22.33
C ASP A 583 49.56 -45.67 -21.17
N ASP A 584 50.76 -45.99 -20.69
CA ASP A 584 51.53 -45.35 -19.63
C ASP A 584 51.71 -43.84 -19.82
N PHE A 585 51.66 -43.04 -18.73
CA PHE A 585 52.70 -42.02 -18.49
C PHE A 585 52.73 -41.55 -17.02
N GLU A 586 53.78 -42.04 -16.34
CA GLU A 586 54.53 -41.51 -15.20
C GLU A 586 53.90 -40.48 -14.25
N SER A 587 53.82 -40.93 -12.99
CA SER A 587 53.76 -40.11 -11.78
C SER A 587 54.94 -39.14 -11.67
N ASN A 588 54.65 -37.86 -11.50
CA ASN A 588 55.52 -36.95 -10.76
C ASN A 588 54.70 -36.25 -9.68
N GLU A 589 54.92 -36.70 -8.44
CA GLU A 589 54.57 -35.97 -7.23
C GLU A 589 55.28 -34.60 -7.24
N VAL A 590 54.50 -33.54 -7.15
CA VAL A 590 54.96 -32.25 -6.64
C VAL A 590 53.91 -31.75 -5.65
N GLU A 591 54.17 -31.93 -4.36
CA GLU A 591 53.59 -31.05 -3.34
C GLU A 591 53.99 -29.60 -3.63
N PRO A 592 53.06 -28.64 -3.43
CA PRO A 592 53.48 -27.45 -2.74
C PRO A 592 52.53 -27.09 -1.60
N LYS A 593 53.10 -27.20 -0.39
CA LYS A 593 53.09 -26.21 0.69
C LYS A 593 51.83 -25.35 0.85
N ALA A 594 51.17 -25.60 1.97
CA ALA A 594 50.34 -24.63 2.66
C ALA A 594 51.06 -23.27 2.77
N SER A 595 50.45 -22.24 2.20
CA SER A 595 50.64 -20.86 2.64
C SER A 595 49.28 -20.25 2.98
N SER A 596 49.22 -19.74 4.20
CA SER A 596 48.10 -19.08 4.83
C SER A 596 47.61 -17.87 4.05
N CYS A 597 46.31 -17.83 3.73
CA CYS A 597 45.59 -16.58 3.53
C CYS A 597 44.11 -16.79 3.91
N HIS A 598 43.78 -16.52 5.18
CA HIS A 598 42.41 -16.24 5.59
C HIS A 598 42.00 -14.89 4.97
N ALA A 599 41.26 -14.91 3.87
CA ALA A 599 40.55 -13.74 3.39
C ALA A 599 39.18 -13.68 4.07
N VAL A 600 39.08 -12.91 5.16
CA VAL A 600 37.80 -12.47 5.70
C VAL A 600 37.21 -11.47 4.69
N VAL A 601 36.29 -11.93 3.85
CA VAL A 601 35.51 -11.05 2.98
C VAL A 601 34.50 -10.33 3.86
N SER A 602 34.89 -9.16 4.37
CA SER A 602 33.95 -8.26 5.06
C SER A 602 32.99 -7.67 4.04
N GLY A 603 31.70 -7.60 4.39
CA GLY A 603 30.62 -7.10 3.51
C GLY A 603 30.84 -5.70 2.94
N GLY A 604 31.78 -4.92 3.48
CA GLY A 604 32.17 -3.61 2.95
C GLY A 604 32.81 -3.64 1.56
N ILE A 605 33.53 -4.71 1.18
CA ILE A 605 34.20 -4.80 -0.13
C ILE A 605 33.21 -5.16 -1.23
N VAL A 606 32.25 -6.05 -0.94
CA VAL A 606 31.14 -6.38 -1.86
C VAL A 606 30.19 -5.18 -1.99
N GLY A 607 29.90 -4.49 -0.89
CA GLY A 607 29.11 -3.25 -0.90
C GLY A 607 29.76 -2.13 -1.71
N ALA A 608 31.08 -1.94 -1.61
CA ALA A 608 31.81 -0.95 -2.39
C ALA A 608 31.80 -1.25 -3.90
N PHE A 609 31.90 -2.52 -4.29
CA PHE A 609 31.85 -2.92 -5.70
C PHE A 609 30.46 -2.72 -6.31
N ILE A 610 29.41 -3.12 -5.59
CA ILE A 610 28.01 -2.88 -6.01
C ILE A 610 27.73 -1.38 -6.07
N PHE A 611 28.20 -0.61 -5.09
CA PHE A 611 28.02 0.85 -5.06
C PHE A 611 28.68 1.54 -6.26
N VAL A 612 29.90 1.14 -6.64
CA VAL A 612 30.61 1.68 -7.81
C VAL A 612 29.89 1.33 -9.11
N VAL A 613 29.45 0.08 -9.28
CA VAL A 613 28.72 -0.33 -10.49
C VAL A 613 27.37 0.40 -10.60
N VAL A 614 26.63 0.52 -9.50
CA VAL A 614 25.35 1.24 -9.46
C VAL A 614 25.54 2.73 -9.73
N LEU A 615 26.58 3.38 -9.18
CA LEU A 615 26.90 4.77 -9.47
C LEU A 615 27.35 4.98 -10.92
N SER A 616 28.15 4.08 -11.48
CA SER A 616 28.60 4.15 -12.87
C SER A 616 27.42 4.00 -13.85
N LEU A 617 26.50 3.07 -13.57
CA LEU A 617 25.26 2.90 -14.35
C LEU A 617 24.33 4.11 -14.21
N ALA A 618 24.13 4.62 -12.98
CA ALA A 618 23.28 5.79 -12.73
C ALA A 618 23.85 7.08 -13.33
N LEU A 619 25.18 7.28 -13.28
CA LEU A 619 25.86 8.44 -13.84
C LEU A 619 25.89 8.38 -15.37
N GLY A 620 26.15 7.21 -15.96
CA GLY A 620 26.06 6.98 -17.40
C GLY A 620 24.65 7.26 -17.92
N PHE A 621 23.63 6.78 -17.20
CA PHE A 621 22.22 7.06 -17.47
C PHE A 621 21.88 8.56 -17.43
N HIS A 622 22.43 9.30 -16.46
CA HIS A 622 22.13 10.74 -16.34
C HIS A 622 22.85 11.60 -17.38
N LEU A 623 24.06 11.22 -17.77
CA LEU A 623 24.84 11.91 -18.82
C LEU A 623 24.27 11.64 -20.22
N GLY A 624 23.79 10.43 -20.49
CA GLY A 624 23.17 10.06 -21.77
C GLY A 624 21.89 10.85 -22.09
N ARG A 625 21.15 11.35 -21.09
CA ARG A 625 19.97 12.20 -21.31
C ARG A 625 20.30 13.65 -21.68
N ARG A 626 21.52 14.14 -21.40
CA ARG A 626 21.91 15.52 -21.71
C ARG A 626 22.43 15.72 -23.14
N THR A 627 22.74 14.64 -23.85
CA THR A 627 23.31 14.69 -25.20
C THR A 627 22.27 14.47 -26.31
N GLY A 628 21.02 14.17 -25.98
CA GLY A 628 19.93 14.02 -26.96
C GLY A 628 19.31 15.35 -27.39
N GLN A 629 20.04 16.18 -28.15
CA GLN A 629 19.40 17.14 -29.04
C GLN A 629 18.76 16.37 -30.20
N THR A 630 17.48 16.65 -30.44
CA THR A 630 16.66 16.10 -31.52
C THR A 630 17.32 16.30 -32.90
N PRO A 631 17.17 15.32 -33.81
CA PRO A 631 16.82 15.68 -35.17
C PRO A 631 15.52 15.02 -35.66
N ALA A 632 14.82 15.84 -36.44
CA ALA A 632 13.70 15.64 -37.35
C ALA A 632 13.11 14.23 -37.58
N ARG A 633 11.78 14.22 -37.47
CA ARG A 633 10.76 13.36 -38.09
C ARG A 633 11.18 12.62 -39.37
N GLY A 634 10.66 11.38 -39.46
CA GLY A 634 9.91 10.94 -40.63
C GLY A 634 9.91 9.42 -40.78
N TYR A 635 8.76 8.76 -40.61
CA TYR A 635 8.40 7.59 -41.41
C TYR A 635 6.88 7.51 -41.61
N ALA A 636 6.55 7.11 -42.84
CA ALA A 636 5.27 7.18 -43.49
C ALA A 636 4.36 6.00 -43.13
N PHE A 637 3.06 6.27 -43.13
CA PHE A 637 2.00 5.26 -43.24
C PHE A 637 2.12 4.54 -44.58
N ILE A 638 2.06 3.21 -44.56
CA ILE A 638 1.68 2.39 -45.72
C ILE A 638 0.38 1.67 -45.34
N GLN A 639 -0.53 1.67 -46.32
CA GLN A 639 -1.97 1.42 -46.27
C GLN A 639 -2.41 0.08 -45.68
#